data_AF-A0A660VQA5-F1
#
_entry.id   AF-A0A660VQA5-F1
#
_cell.length_a   1.000
_cell.length_b   1.000
_cell.length_c   1.000
_cell.angle_alpha   90.00
_cell.angle_beta   90.00
_cell.angle_gamma   90.00
#
_symmetry.space_group_name_H-M   'P 1'
#
loop_
_entity.id
_entity.type
_entity.pdbx_description
1 polymer ?
#
loop_
_entity_poly.entity_id
_entity_poly.type
_entity_poly.pdbx_seq_one_letter_code
_entity_poly.pdbx_strand_id
1 'polypeptide(L)'
;MEFGGRFRFCWWIAVAVAVVVGCKREYEVYFHSYPVIVTESLPAGEVGVAYPATQLKVADAPSPYIWSDVNNTLQTYGLTLNATTGEIEGTPRQATPSGGVKVTISVTDALNNVAQKDLMLVIYPELQITTTALPDAYEGQVGYNATLTAAGGKEGAFYAWSVVRGSGSLPPNLSLAANGVISGDVAPTASSGSPYHFTVQVTDGLRIVKADLSIAVREGLQITTTTLPGALEGSAYSCTITASGGDAANYIWSISGQPSWLSIDATTGELSGTPPMGSAGSTYTFTVSVTDGKQTASKRFDLAVNLPPRADFEANPTQGTAPLTVTFTDKSTGSPISWEWDFDNDGTVDSTQQNPTYTYNSAGWYSVKLTVSNGAETSTCVKEMYILVANKMWYVNGAGGDNGNGGTGWGDAFATIGKALSAAGDYDLILVADATYNEGELAVNKLVSLIGMGINQAGAQPVIDCQGSGRALYFGYIGVQNCVIDNFVIKNGRARWGSGGAIYSYWTTPHIRNCVFIGNIADWNGGAIYCGSGTPTISNCTFSGNEADEDGGAIYCYYCDPTITDCTFRDNIAGQCGGAVYCTSCGAVVTNCAFGGNSANWSGGAVCFDYYSSPTVTNCLFYANSASDDGGALCCDTSIATIANCTFSGNSADGNGGALEVSMDSQLTVDNSILWQNSCSYSGDEVYVETLGIVVLDHCCVDKAAGGYGGNGTLIDSDCIYQDPQFVDAANGDYHLKDTSPCIDAGDNSLVTEGVATDLDGNPRIVNGTVDIGAYEKQ
;
A
#
# COMPACT_ATOMS: atom_id res chain seq x y z
N MET A 1 -29.48 20.88 123.46
CA MET A 1 -29.18 19.48 123.06
C MET A 1 -28.12 19.52 121.98
N GLU A 2 -27.20 18.57 122.09
CA GLU A 2 -26.03 18.21 121.26
C GLU A 2 -26.05 18.63 119.78
N PHE A 3 -24.99 19.31 119.31
CA PHE A 3 -23.85 18.85 118.47
C PHE A 3 -24.17 18.64 116.98
N GLY A 4 -23.32 19.03 116.02
CA GLY A 4 -21.98 19.64 115.99
C GLY A 4 -21.64 19.94 114.51
N GLY A 5 -21.05 21.07 114.13
CA GLY A 5 -19.65 21.49 114.34
C GLY A 5 -18.80 21.06 113.13
N ARG A 6 -18.01 21.87 112.40
CA ARG A 6 -17.22 23.05 112.79
C ARG A 6 -16.69 23.87 111.58
N PHE A 7 -16.90 25.19 111.64
CA PHE A 7 -15.93 26.32 111.54
C PHE A 7 -14.96 26.54 110.35
N ARG A 8 -15.01 27.78 109.79
CA ARG A 8 -14.03 28.92 109.91
C ARG A 8 -14.51 30.10 109.00
N PHE A 9 -15.07 31.21 109.50
CA PHE A 9 -14.47 32.55 109.85
C PHE A 9 -13.50 33.10 108.79
N CYS A 10 -13.56 34.33 108.23
CA CYS A 10 -13.81 35.72 108.70
C CYS A 10 -14.14 36.57 107.43
N TRP A 11 -14.71 37.77 107.38
CA TRP A 11 -15.01 38.86 108.33
C TRP A 11 -16.05 39.77 107.63
N TRP A 12 -17.17 40.12 108.28
CA TRP A 12 -17.84 41.40 108.06
C TRP A 12 -18.17 41.98 109.44
N ILE A 13 -17.69 43.21 109.65
CA ILE A 13 -17.93 44.05 110.81
C ILE A 13 -19.41 44.47 110.80
N ALA A 14 -20.11 44.24 111.90
CA ALA A 14 -21.34 44.95 112.23
C ALA A 14 -21.23 45.47 113.65
N VAL A 15 -20.89 46.75 113.76
CA VAL A 15 -20.97 47.53 114.99
C VAL A 15 -22.44 47.77 115.30
N ALA A 16 -22.90 47.29 116.45
CA ALA A 16 -24.15 47.71 117.05
C ALA A 16 -23.90 48.98 117.90
N VAL A 17 -24.53 50.09 117.52
CA VAL A 17 -24.78 51.29 118.33
C VAL A 17 -26.28 51.59 118.09
N ALA A 18 -27.16 51.96 119.02
CA ALA A 18 -27.07 52.52 120.36
C ALA A 18 -28.47 52.37 121.04
N VAL A 19 -28.56 52.58 122.36
CA VAL A 19 -29.71 53.25 122.98
C VAL A 19 -29.14 54.26 123.98
N VAL A 20 -28.99 55.53 123.57
CA VAL A 20 -29.87 56.68 123.88
C VAL A 20 -29.82 57.13 125.35
N VAL A 21 -29.29 58.33 125.56
CA VAL A 21 -29.96 59.38 126.34
C VAL A 21 -30.01 60.64 125.46
N GLY A 22 -31.20 60.95 124.92
CA GLY A 22 -31.52 62.26 124.35
C GLY A 22 -31.21 62.52 122.86
N CYS A 23 -32.25 62.96 122.14
CA CYS A 23 -32.29 63.62 120.81
C CYS A 23 -32.03 62.80 119.53
N LYS A 24 -33.12 62.48 118.81
CA LYS A 24 -33.18 61.84 117.48
C LYS A 24 -32.72 62.78 116.35
N ARG A 25 -31.79 62.32 115.51
CA ARG A 25 -31.69 62.62 114.06
C ARG A 25 -31.38 61.32 113.33
N GLU A 26 -32.21 60.94 112.37
CA GLU A 26 -32.06 59.75 111.53
C GLU A 26 -30.96 59.98 110.49
N TYR A 27 -30.06 59.00 110.31
CA TYR A 27 -29.17 58.87 109.17
C TYR A 27 -29.54 57.57 108.44
N GLU A 28 -29.99 57.66 107.19
CA GLU A 28 -30.11 56.51 106.30
C GLU A 28 -28.72 56.16 105.73
N VAL A 29 -28.30 54.90 105.89
CA VAL A 29 -27.10 54.35 105.23
C VAL A 29 -27.58 53.49 104.07
N TYR A 30 -27.25 53.89 102.84
CA TYR A 30 -27.55 53.13 101.63
C TYR A 30 -26.37 52.20 101.28
N PHE A 31 -26.55 50.89 101.39
CA PHE A 31 -25.64 49.92 100.77
C PHE A 31 -25.93 49.87 99.27
N HIS A 32 -25.02 50.37 98.45
CA HIS A 32 -25.13 50.25 96.99
C HIS A 32 -24.40 48.96 96.56
N SER A 33 -25.07 48.13 95.76
CA SER A 33 -24.50 46.92 95.17
C SER A 33 -23.66 47.25 93.92
N TYR A 34 -22.56 46.53 93.72
CA TYR A 34 -21.66 46.69 92.57
C TYR A 34 -22.18 45.92 91.35
N PRO A 35 -21.97 46.40 90.11
CA PRO A 35 -22.41 45.69 88.91
C PRO A 35 -21.69 44.35 88.76
N VAL A 36 -22.40 43.31 88.31
CA VAL A 36 -21.79 42.00 87.97
C VAL A 36 -22.23 41.59 86.57
N ILE A 37 -21.26 41.35 85.66
CA ILE A 37 -21.56 40.86 84.31
C ILE A 37 -21.96 39.38 84.38
N VAL A 38 -23.22 39.09 84.08
CA VAL A 38 -23.80 37.74 84.16
C VAL A 38 -23.86 37.02 82.81
N THR A 39 -23.45 37.65 81.70
CA THR A 39 -23.28 36.96 80.41
C THR A 39 -22.33 35.77 80.56
N GLU A 40 -22.78 34.55 80.24
CA GLU A 40 -21.99 33.33 80.44
C GLU A 40 -20.97 33.10 79.32
N SER A 41 -21.39 33.27 78.06
CA SER A 41 -20.56 33.06 76.87
C SER A 41 -21.02 33.93 75.71
N LEU A 42 -20.13 34.15 74.74
CA LEU A 42 -20.49 34.71 73.45
C LEU A 42 -20.84 33.58 72.47
N PRO A 43 -21.79 33.79 71.54
CA PRO A 43 -22.01 32.86 70.45
C PRO A 43 -20.81 32.86 69.49
N ALA A 44 -20.62 31.79 68.72
CA ALA A 44 -19.61 31.77 67.67
C ALA A 44 -20.07 32.64 66.47
N GLY A 45 -19.11 33.33 65.85
CA GLY A 45 -19.30 34.05 64.58
C GLY A 45 -18.67 33.33 63.39
N GLU A 46 -18.91 33.86 62.19
CA GLU A 46 -18.31 33.39 60.95
C GLU A 46 -17.80 34.58 60.13
N VAL A 47 -16.70 34.39 59.42
CA VAL A 47 -16.21 35.41 58.48
C VAL A 47 -17.28 35.69 57.41
N GLY A 48 -17.59 36.97 57.21
CA GLY A 48 -18.54 37.44 56.21
C GLY A 48 -20.02 37.32 56.57
N VAL A 49 -20.37 36.82 57.77
CA VAL A 49 -21.76 36.71 58.25
C VAL A 49 -22.02 37.71 59.38
N ALA A 50 -23.20 38.32 59.42
CA ALA A 50 -23.57 39.18 60.55
C ALA A 50 -23.46 38.38 61.88
N TYR A 51 -22.74 38.93 62.85
CA TYR A 51 -22.52 38.28 64.13
C TYR A 51 -23.85 38.09 64.86
N PRO A 52 -24.08 36.96 65.55
CA PRO A 52 -25.36 36.70 66.20
C PRO A 52 -25.69 37.80 67.21
N ALA A 53 -26.92 38.32 67.16
CA ALA A 53 -27.37 39.40 68.02
C ALA A 53 -27.13 39.04 69.50
N THR A 54 -26.21 39.75 70.15
CA THR A 54 -25.74 39.42 71.50
C THR A 54 -25.79 40.66 72.38
N GLN A 55 -26.78 40.73 73.26
CA GLN A 55 -26.86 41.77 74.28
C GLN A 55 -26.28 41.27 75.61
N LEU A 56 -25.29 41.98 76.12
CA LEU A 56 -24.64 41.67 77.39
C LEU A 56 -25.54 42.02 78.58
N LYS A 57 -25.48 41.20 79.64
CA LYS A 57 -26.36 41.31 80.80
C LYS A 57 -25.56 41.61 82.07
N VAL A 58 -26.11 42.50 82.89
CA VAL A 58 -25.57 42.86 84.21
C VAL A 58 -26.65 42.64 85.27
N ALA A 59 -26.26 42.20 86.46
CA ALA A 59 -27.12 42.07 87.63
C ALA A 59 -26.71 43.06 88.74
N ASP A 60 -27.64 43.34 89.64
CA ASP A 60 -27.39 43.97 90.94
C ASP A 60 -26.78 45.40 90.92
N ALA A 61 -27.11 46.26 89.96
CA ALA A 61 -26.69 47.68 89.97
C ALA A 61 -27.72 48.64 89.33
N PRO A 62 -27.79 49.92 89.72
CA PRO A 62 -28.69 50.91 89.11
C PRO A 62 -28.22 51.37 87.72
N SER A 63 -29.17 51.49 86.77
CA SER A 63 -28.96 52.03 85.41
C SER A 63 -28.89 53.57 85.38
N PRO A 64 -28.26 54.22 84.39
CA PRO A 64 -27.73 53.68 83.13
C PRO A 64 -26.38 52.96 83.26
N TYR A 65 -26.08 52.08 82.30
CA TYR A 65 -24.79 51.39 82.19
C TYR A 65 -24.00 51.91 80.99
N ILE A 66 -22.67 52.00 81.15
CA ILE A 66 -21.74 52.30 80.07
C ILE A 66 -20.84 51.08 79.86
N TRP A 67 -20.89 50.52 78.66
CA TRP A 67 -20.14 49.34 78.27
C TRP A 67 -18.90 49.72 77.46
N SER A 68 -17.80 49.02 77.69
CA SER A 68 -16.59 49.15 76.87
C SER A 68 -15.88 47.82 76.68
N ASP A 69 -15.27 47.65 75.50
CA ASP A 69 -14.28 46.60 75.25
C ASP A 69 -12.91 47.15 75.63
N VAL A 70 -12.34 46.62 76.71
CA VAL A 70 -11.14 47.18 77.36
C VAL A 70 -9.95 47.25 76.41
N ASN A 71 -9.84 46.27 75.50
CA ASN A 71 -8.69 46.12 74.60
C ASN A 71 -9.06 46.33 73.13
N ASN A 72 -10.30 46.77 72.83
CA ASN A 72 -10.84 46.88 71.46
C ASN A 72 -10.67 45.59 70.63
N THR A 73 -10.68 44.42 71.28
CA THR A 73 -10.47 43.13 70.62
C THR A 73 -11.61 42.81 69.65
N LEU A 74 -12.86 43.17 69.96
CA LEU A 74 -14.02 43.03 69.09
C LEU A 74 -13.80 43.74 67.74
N GLN A 75 -13.23 44.95 67.77
CA GLN A 75 -12.99 45.76 66.58
C GLN A 75 -11.99 45.12 65.62
N THR A 76 -10.95 44.45 66.14
CA THR A 76 -9.97 43.72 65.33
C THR A 76 -10.62 42.65 64.44
N TYR A 77 -11.74 42.09 64.90
CA TYR A 77 -12.48 41.10 64.13
C TYR A 77 -13.64 41.70 63.33
N GLY A 78 -13.90 43.01 63.41
CA GLY A 78 -14.99 43.67 62.69
C GLY A 78 -16.30 43.75 63.46
N LEU A 79 -16.26 43.59 64.78
CA LEU A 79 -17.39 43.71 65.71
C LEU A 79 -17.31 45.00 66.52
N THR A 80 -18.46 45.53 66.91
CA THR A 80 -18.60 46.73 67.74
C THR A 80 -19.47 46.45 68.94
N LEU A 81 -19.11 47.00 70.10
CA LEU A 81 -19.93 46.99 71.32
C LEU A 81 -20.62 48.34 71.47
N ASN A 82 -21.95 48.34 71.46
CA ASN A 82 -22.73 49.53 71.72
C ASN A 82 -22.57 49.93 73.19
N ALA A 83 -21.95 51.09 73.41
CA ALA A 83 -21.58 51.58 74.74
C ALA A 83 -22.78 51.82 75.67
N THR A 84 -24.00 51.96 75.15
CA THR A 84 -25.21 52.28 75.95
C THR A 84 -26.13 51.07 76.12
N THR A 85 -26.21 50.18 75.12
CA THR A 85 -27.10 49.02 75.18
C THR A 85 -26.40 47.73 75.58
N GLY A 86 -25.07 47.67 75.48
CA GLY A 86 -24.28 46.46 75.69
C GLY A 86 -24.42 45.43 74.57
N GLU A 87 -24.91 45.83 73.40
CA GLU A 87 -25.09 44.97 72.23
C GLU A 87 -23.80 44.83 71.41
N ILE A 88 -23.43 43.61 71.06
CA ILE A 88 -22.35 43.31 70.11
C ILE A 88 -22.96 43.09 68.74
N GLU A 89 -22.53 43.90 67.77
CA GLU A 89 -22.98 43.85 66.38
C GLU A 89 -21.79 43.92 65.41
N GLY A 90 -22.04 43.68 64.13
CA GLY A 90 -21.02 43.72 63.08
C GLY A 90 -20.95 42.44 62.24
N THR A 91 -19.97 42.37 61.36
CA THR A 91 -19.73 41.21 60.49
C THR A 91 -18.25 40.87 60.58
N PRO A 92 -17.88 39.68 61.10
CA PRO A 92 -16.50 39.32 61.24
C PRO A 92 -15.75 39.36 59.90
N ARG A 93 -14.55 39.93 59.90
CA ARG A 93 -13.71 40.06 58.68
C ARG A 93 -12.59 39.04 58.60
N GLN A 94 -12.29 38.37 59.70
CA GLN A 94 -11.24 37.35 59.79
C GLN A 94 -11.58 36.33 60.88
N ALA A 95 -11.05 35.12 60.75
CA ALA A 95 -11.26 34.06 61.72
C ALA A 95 -10.38 34.27 62.96
N THR A 96 -10.83 33.79 64.11
CA THR A 96 -9.98 33.69 65.30
C THR A 96 -9.03 32.49 65.18
N PRO A 97 -7.88 32.49 65.86
CA PRO A 97 -7.08 31.28 66.05
C PRO A 97 -7.90 30.14 66.66
N SER A 98 -7.44 28.89 66.47
CA SER A 98 -8.06 27.71 67.08
C SER A 98 -8.20 27.89 68.61
N GLY A 99 -9.37 27.59 69.15
CA GLY A 99 -9.73 27.82 70.55
C GLY A 99 -10.30 29.21 70.88
N GLY A 100 -10.35 30.13 69.91
CA GLY A 100 -10.91 31.47 70.07
C GLY A 100 -9.94 32.48 70.71
N VAL A 101 -10.39 33.72 70.82
CA VAL A 101 -9.67 34.82 71.46
C VAL A 101 -10.43 35.32 72.68
N LYS A 102 -9.71 35.75 73.71
CA LYS A 102 -10.30 36.34 74.91
C LYS A 102 -10.62 37.82 74.68
N VAL A 103 -11.84 38.24 75.01
CA VAL A 103 -12.33 39.61 74.97
C VAL A 103 -12.70 40.04 76.39
N THR A 104 -12.09 41.12 76.89
CA THR A 104 -12.39 41.65 78.23
C THR A 104 -13.43 42.77 78.12
N ILE A 105 -14.63 42.53 78.62
CA ILE A 105 -15.70 43.53 78.67
C ILE A 105 -15.70 44.22 80.02
N SER A 106 -15.88 45.54 80.01
CA SER A 106 -16.11 46.37 81.19
C SER A 106 -17.50 46.98 81.16
N VAL A 107 -18.14 47.06 82.33
CA VAL A 107 -19.38 47.81 82.54
C VAL A 107 -19.22 48.77 83.70
N THR A 108 -19.67 50.01 83.51
CA THR A 108 -19.71 51.06 84.54
C THR A 108 -21.16 51.42 84.84
N ASP A 109 -21.55 51.44 86.11
CA ASP A 109 -22.91 51.81 86.54
C ASP A 109 -23.10 53.32 86.72
N ALA A 110 -24.33 53.74 87.07
CA ALA A 110 -24.67 55.15 87.28
C ALA A 110 -23.92 55.82 88.46
N LEU A 111 -23.29 55.03 89.33
CA LEU A 111 -22.52 55.47 90.50
C LEU A 111 -21.00 55.42 90.24
N ASN A 112 -20.58 55.15 89.01
CA ASN A 112 -19.18 54.95 88.57
C ASN A 112 -18.48 53.71 89.14
N ASN A 113 -19.23 52.70 89.60
CA ASN A 113 -18.64 51.41 89.93
C ASN A 113 -18.37 50.61 88.66
N VAL A 114 -17.23 49.90 88.61
CA VAL A 114 -16.78 49.16 87.42
C VAL A 114 -16.68 47.66 87.71
N ALA A 115 -17.15 46.84 86.77
CA ALA A 115 -16.90 45.40 86.75
C ALA A 115 -16.41 44.94 85.38
N GLN A 116 -15.55 43.93 85.37
CA GLN A 116 -14.99 43.35 84.16
C GLN A 116 -15.18 41.85 84.11
N LYS A 117 -15.33 41.31 82.89
CA LYS A 117 -15.40 39.87 82.64
C LYS A 117 -14.75 39.53 81.31
N ASP A 118 -13.94 38.48 81.34
CA ASP A 118 -13.40 37.86 80.14
C ASP A 118 -14.43 36.93 79.51
N LEU A 119 -14.69 37.12 78.21
CA LEU A 119 -15.53 36.26 77.39
C LEU A 119 -14.71 35.74 76.20
N MET A 120 -14.94 34.50 75.78
CA MET A 120 -14.26 33.93 74.60
C MET A 120 -15.05 34.25 73.34
N LEU A 121 -14.40 34.89 72.37
CA LEU A 121 -14.88 35.11 71.02
C LEU A 121 -14.30 34.02 70.11
N VAL A 122 -15.18 33.30 69.39
CA VAL A 122 -14.79 32.31 68.40
C VAL A 122 -15.38 32.73 67.06
N ILE A 123 -14.54 32.88 66.03
CA ILE A 123 -14.97 33.17 64.67
C ILE A 123 -14.35 32.14 63.72
N TYR A 124 -15.20 31.40 63.01
CA TYR A 124 -14.77 30.37 62.06
C TYR A 124 -14.43 30.96 60.68
N PRO A 125 -13.46 30.37 59.95
CA PRO A 125 -13.20 30.73 58.56
C PRO A 125 -14.44 30.50 57.68
N GLU A 126 -14.52 31.18 56.55
CA GLU A 126 -15.65 31.04 55.63
C GLU A 126 -15.69 29.62 55.03
N LEU A 127 -16.84 28.94 55.16
CA LEU A 127 -17.07 27.65 54.50
C LEU A 127 -17.16 27.87 52.98
N GLN A 128 -16.40 27.10 52.19
CA GLN A 128 -16.38 27.20 50.73
C GLN A 128 -16.29 25.79 50.10
N ILE A 129 -17.02 25.57 49.01
CA ILE A 129 -16.84 24.37 48.18
C ILE A 129 -15.64 24.60 47.26
N THR A 130 -14.69 23.67 47.26
CA THR A 130 -13.45 23.78 46.47
C THR A 130 -13.45 22.93 45.20
N THR A 131 -14.43 22.03 45.05
CA THR A 131 -14.62 21.28 43.80
C THR A 131 -15.05 22.21 42.68
N THR A 132 -14.23 22.29 41.63
CA THR A 132 -14.49 23.13 40.45
C THR A 132 -15.01 22.36 39.25
N ALA A 133 -14.71 21.06 39.14
CA ALA A 133 -15.18 20.17 38.07
C ALA A 133 -15.27 18.72 38.53
N LEU A 134 -16.08 17.93 37.84
CA LEU A 134 -16.23 16.49 38.04
C LEU A 134 -15.79 15.72 36.78
N PRO A 135 -15.28 14.48 36.92
CA PRO A 135 -14.92 13.67 35.76
C PRO A 135 -16.15 13.36 34.89
N ASP A 136 -16.02 13.45 33.56
CA ASP A 136 -17.01 12.93 32.62
C ASP A 136 -17.20 11.42 32.83
N ALA A 137 -18.44 10.98 32.65
CA ALA A 137 -18.83 9.58 32.62
C ALA A 137 -19.17 9.11 31.20
N TYR A 138 -19.44 7.81 31.03
CA TYR A 138 -19.92 7.22 29.77
C TYR A 138 -21.11 6.29 30.01
N GLU A 139 -21.90 6.06 28.96
CA GLU A 139 -23.05 5.17 29.02
C GLU A 139 -22.67 3.76 29.45
N GLY A 140 -23.40 3.23 30.42
CA GLY A 140 -23.14 1.90 30.96
C GLY A 140 -21.87 1.81 31.83
N GLN A 141 -21.24 2.93 32.19
CA GLN A 141 -20.08 2.92 33.08
C GLN A 141 -20.40 2.23 34.40
N VAL A 142 -19.60 1.23 34.77
CA VAL A 142 -19.69 0.55 36.07
C VAL A 142 -18.76 1.24 37.07
N GLY A 143 -19.29 1.56 38.25
CA GLY A 143 -18.51 2.09 39.37
C GLY A 143 -17.96 3.50 39.20
N TYR A 144 -18.75 4.44 38.65
CA TYR A 144 -18.40 5.86 38.70
C TYR A 144 -18.16 6.29 40.15
N ASN A 145 -17.11 7.07 40.40
CA ASN A 145 -16.76 7.55 41.73
C ASN A 145 -16.04 8.91 41.67
N ALA A 146 -16.59 9.92 42.35
CA ALA A 146 -15.98 11.24 42.49
C ALA A 146 -16.28 11.82 43.88
N THR A 147 -15.31 12.51 44.49
CA THR A 147 -15.46 13.06 45.85
C THR A 147 -15.47 14.58 45.82
N LEU A 148 -16.52 15.17 46.40
CA LEU A 148 -16.64 16.62 46.61
C LEU A 148 -15.78 17.07 47.79
N THR A 149 -15.23 18.28 47.68
CA THR A 149 -14.31 18.85 48.66
C THR A 149 -14.76 20.25 49.07
N ALA A 150 -14.59 20.57 50.35
CA ALA A 150 -14.86 21.89 50.93
C ALA A 150 -13.73 22.28 51.90
N ALA A 151 -13.58 23.58 52.14
CA ALA A 151 -12.61 24.17 53.06
C ALA A 151 -13.28 25.24 53.93
N GLY A 152 -12.68 25.55 55.09
CA GLY A 152 -13.20 26.52 56.04
C GLY A 152 -14.37 26.00 56.89
N GLY A 153 -15.14 26.90 57.51
CA GLY A 153 -16.21 26.53 58.44
C GLY A 153 -15.73 26.07 59.82
N LYS A 154 -16.64 25.49 60.59
CA LYS A 154 -16.43 25.07 61.97
C LYS A 154 -15.36 23.98 62.10
N GLU A 155 -14.32 24.28 62.87
CA GLU A 155 -13.23 23.34 63.16
C GLU A 155 -13.76 22.07 63.85
N GLY A 156 -13.39 20.89 63.33
CA GLY A 156 -13.83 19.59 63.85
C GLY A 156 -15.26 19.16 63.47
N ALA A 157 -15.97 19.93 62.64
CA ALA A 157 -17.28 19.54 62.12
C ALA A 157 -17.17 18.56 60.93
N PHE A 158 -18.10 17.62 60.84
CA PHE A 158 -18.26 16.78 59.65
C PHE A 158 -19.05 17.56 58.59
N TYR A 159 -18.51 17.69 57.38
CA TYR A 159 -19.24 18.25 56.25
C TYR A 159 -20.34 17.30 55.80
N ALA A 160 -21.60 17.76 55.86
CA ALA A 160 -22.74 17.01 55.37
C ALA A 160 -23.15 17.53 53.99
N TRP A 161 -23.04 16.66 52.99
CA TRP A 161 -23.33 16.98 51.59
C TRP A 161 -24.73 16.53 51.16
N SER A 162 -25.36 17.30 50.28
CA SER A 162 -26.62 16.91 49.63
C SER A 162 -26.81 17.64 48.29
N VAL A 163 -27.68 17.12 47.43
CA VAL A 163 -28.14 17.83 46.22
C VAL A 163 -29.33 18.71 46.59
N VAL A 164 -29.32 19.96 46.13
CA VAL A 164 -30.44 20.88 46.34
C VAL A 164 -31.67 20.36 45.61
N ARG A 165 -32.81 20.21 46.30
CA ARG A 165 -34.04 19.73 45.65
C ARG A 165 -34.48 20.70 44.54
N GLY A 166 -34.71 20.18 43.34
CA GLY A 166 -35.21 20.95 42.19
C GLY A 166 -34.13 21.71 41.41
N SER A 167 -32.84 21.52 41.70
CA SER A 167 -31.73 22.18 40.99
C SER A 167 -31.21 21.42 39.77
N GLY A 168 -31.88 20.33 39.39
CA GLY A 168 -31.41 19.36 38.39
C GLY A 168 -31.21 17.97 39.00
N SER A 169 -30.46 17.09 38.34
CA SER A 169 -30.25 15.72 38.78
C SER A 169 -28.86 15.22 38.43
N LEU A 170 -28.37 14.25 39.20
CA LEU A 170 -27.23 13.42 38.79
C LEU A 170 -27.63 12.55 37.58
N PRO A 171 -26.66 12.05 36.80
CA PRO A 171 -26.92 10.98 35.84
C PRO A 171 -27.71 9.83 36.47
N PRO A 172 -28.64 9.19 35.74
CA PRO A 172 -29.43 8.09 36.28
C PRO A 172 -28.53 7.01 36.87
N ASN A 173 -28.95 6.49 38.04
CA ASN A 173 -28.26 5.51 38.88
C ASN A 173 -27.03 6.01 39.66
N LEU A 174 -26.64 7.28 39.53
CA LEU A 174 -25.67 7.91 40.44
C LEU A 174 -26.35 8.53 41.66
N SER A 175 -25.65 8.50 42.79
CA SER A 175 -26.11 9.09 44.05
C SER A 175 -25.00 9.82 44.79
N LEU A 176 -25.34 10.89 45.50
CA LEU A 176 -24.43 11.63 46.38
C LEU A 176 -24.62 11.16 47.83
N ALA A 177 -23.58 10.59 48.42
CA ALA A 177 -23.52 10.24 49.83
C ALA A 177 -23.21 11.46 50.71
N ALA A 178 -23.62 11.41 51.99
CA ALA A 178 -23.45 12.53 52.93
C ALA A 178 -22.00 12.92 53.19
N ASN A 179 -21.04 12.02 52.92
CA ASN A 179 -19.60 12.27 53.01
C ASN A 179 -19.01 12.98 51.77
N GLY A 180 -19.85 13.34 50.78
CA GLY A 180 -19.42 14.04 49.57
C GLY A 180 -19.07 13.14 48.40
N VAL A 181 -19.22 11.81 48.51
CA VAL A 181 -18.91 10.88 47.42
C VAL A 181 -20.12 10.72 46.49
N ILE A 182 -19.94 11.03 45.21
CA ILE A 182 -20.86 10.68 44.12
C ILE A 182 -20.44 9.32 43.58
N SER A 183 -21.33 8.33 43.63
CA SER A 183 -21.03 6.98 43.13
C SER A 183 -22.25 6.24 42.57
N GLY A 184 -21.98 5.23 41.74
CA GLY A 184 -22.97 4.34 41.14
C GLY A 184 -22.56 3.87 39.75
N ASP A 185 -23.42 3.08 39.11
CA ASP A 185 -23.29 2.72 37.70
C ASP A 185 -24.07 3.73 36.85
N VAL A 186 -23.61 4.10 35.66
CA VAL A 186 -24.30 5.05 34.79
C VAL A 186 -25.23 4.31 33.84
N ALA A 187 -26.47 4.79 33.69
CA ALA A 187 -27.44 4.11 32.83
C ALA A 187 -26.98 4.02 31.35
N PRO A 188 -27.34 2.94 30.62
CA PRO A 188 -26.92 2.71 29.23
C PRO A 188 -27.44 3.71 28.18
N THR A 189 -28.33 4.63 28.56
CA THR A 189 -28.92 5.64 27.65
C THR A 189 -28.72 7.06 28.19
N ALA A 190 -27.82 7.22 29.16
CA ALA A 190 -27.65 8.46 29.90
C ALA A 190 -27.03 9.59 29.05
N SER A 191 -26.40 9.32 27.90
CA SER A 191 -25.84 10.38 27.05
C SER A 191 -26.92 11.32 26.50
N SER A 192 -28.13 10.82 26.28
CA SER A 192 -29.28 11.60 25.75
C SER A 192 -29.68 12.78 26.64
N GLY A 193 -29.38 12.72 27.94
CA GLY A 193 -29.65 13.78 28.92
C GLY A 193 -28.41 14.60 29.32
N SER A 194 -27.27 14.38 28.66
CA SER A 194 -26.00 15.03 28.97
C SER A 194 -25.93 16.46 28.44
N PRO A 195 -25.28 17.41 29.15
CA PRO A 195 -24.70 17.27 30.47
C PRO A 195 -25.76 17.37 31.59
N TYR A 196 -25.53 16.61 32.67
CA TYR A 196 -26.39 16.64 33.86
C TYR A 196 -25.96 17.76 34.79
N HIS A 197 -26.70 18.87 34.78
CA HIS A 197 -26.49 19.99 35.70
C HIS A 197 -27.21 19.77 37.03
N PHE A 198 -26.55 20.09 38.15
CA PHE A 198 -27.14 20.03 39.50
C PHE A 198 -26.42 20.98 40.46
N THR A 199 -27.15 21.51 41.44
CA THR A 199 -26.56 22.28 42.56
C THR A 199 -26.32 21.37 43.76
N VAL A 200 -25.08 21.31 44.24
CA VAL A 200 -24.73 20.68 45.53
C VAL A 200 -24.75 21.70 46.65
N GLN A 201 -24.99 21.23 47.87
CA GLN A 201 -24.86 22.02 49.07
C GLN A 201 -24.07 21.27 50.15
N VAL A 202 -23.25 22.01 50.90
CA VAL A 202 -22.48 21.50 52.04
C VAL A 202 -22.81 22.30 53.29
N THR A 203 -22.89 21.63 54.43
CA THR A 203 -23.00 22.28 55.75
C THR A 203 -21.99 21.74 56.74
N ASP A 204 -21.49 22.63 57.59
CA ASP A 204 -20.68 22.34 58.78
C ASP A 204 -21.51 22.32 60.08
N GLY A 205 -22.84 22.38 59.95
CA GLY A 205 -23.79 22.47 61.07
C GLY A 205 -24.11 23.89 61.52
N LEU A 206 -23.47 24.91 60.96
CA LEU A 206 -23.80 26.33 61.18
C LEU A 206 -24.33 26.99 59.91
N ARG A 207 -23.67 26.75 58.78
CA ARG A 207 -24.00 27.39 57.50
C ARG A 207 -24.18 26.36 56.39
N ILE A 208 -24.89 26.77 55.33
CA ILE A 208 -24.99 26.05 54.07
C ILE A 208 -24.35 26.89 52.97
N VAL A 209 -23.46 26.28 52.18
CA VAL A 209 -22.91 26.86 50.95
C VAL A 209 -23.26 25.97 49.77
N LYS A 210 -23.47 26.58 48.60
CA LYS A 210 -23.94 25.93 47.39
C LYS A 210 -22.98 26.15 46.23
N ALA A 211 -22.90 25.18 45.33
CA ALA A 211 -22.17 25.29 44.07
C ALA A 211 -22.90 24.53 42.97
N ASP A 212 -22.90 25.08 41.76
CA ASP A 212 -23.42 24.42 40.57
C ASP A 212 -22.32 23.57 39.94
N LEU A 213 -22.63 22.29 39.70
CA LEU A 213 -21.73 21.33 39.07
C LEU A 213 -22.44 20.61 37.93
N SER A 214 -21.67 19.91 37.13
CA SER A 214 -22.22 19.05 36.08
C SER A 214 -21.37 17.82 35.84
N ILE A 215 -22.01 16.75 35.37
CA ILE A 215 -21.34 15.55 34.85
C ILE A 215 -21.80 15.37 33.40
N ALA A 216 -20.85 15.43 32.46
CA ALA A 216 -21.12 15.03 31.08
C ALA A 216 -21.09 13.49 30.98
N VAL A 217 -22.09 12.92 30.31
CA VAL A 217 -22.13 11.50 29.94
C VAL A 217 -21.95 11.38 28.43
N ARG A 218 -20.92 10.64 28.00
CA ARG A 218 -20.65 10.36 26.59
C ARG A 218 -21.33 9.07 26.14
N GLU A 219 -21.69 9.00 24.86
CA GLU A 219 -22.16 7.75 24.25
C GLU A 219 -21.11 6.63 24.42
N GLY A 220 -21.56 5.37 24.47
CA GLY A 220 -20.65 4.23 24.54
C GLY A 220 -19.73 4.13 23.30
N LEU A 221 -18.44 3.91 23.52
CA LEU A 221 -17.46 3.75 22.44
C LEU A 221 -17.76 2.46 21.64
N GLN A 222 -17.82 2.56 20.31
CA GLN A 222 -18.11 1.42 19.43
C GLN A 222 -17.43 1.54 18.06
N ILE A 223 -17.04 0.41 17.46
CA ILE A 223 -16.51 0.34 16.09
C ILE A 223 -17.67 0.19 15.11
N THR A 224 -17.78 1.13 14.16
CA THR A 224 -18.88 1.22 13.19
C THR A 224 -18.62 0.49 11.89
N THR A 225 -17.35 0.28 11.49
CA THR A 225 -17.01 -0.50 10.28
C THR A 225 -17.57 -1.91 10.38
N THR A 226 -18.32 -2.36 9.37
CA THR A 226 -19.02 -3.65 9.37
C THR A 226 -18.22 -4.77 8.71
N THR A 227 -17.67 -4.51 7.52
CA THR A 227 -16.91 -5.46 6.70
C THR A 227 -15.69 -4.76 6.10
N LEU A 228 -14.68 -5.54 5.72
CA LEU A 228 -13.51 -5.06 5.01
C LEU A 228 -13.61 -5.43 3.52
N PRO A 229 -13.09 -4.57 2.61
CA PRO A 229 -12.81 -5.02 1.25
C PRO A 229 -11.75 -6.13 1.27
N GLY A 230 -11.78 -7.03 0.30
CA GLY A 230 -10.73 -8.04 0.14
C GLY A 230 -9.39 -7.39 -0.20
N ALA A 231 -8.29 -8.03 0.21
CA ALA A 231 -6.95 -7.65 -0.20
C ALA A 231 -6.52 -8.49 -1.42
N LEU A 232 -5.54 -7.99 -2.18
CA LEU A 232 -4.94 -8.70 -3.30
C LEU A 232 -3.49 -9.05 -2.98
N GLU A 233 -3.11 -10.27 -3.32
CA GLU A 233 -1.74 -10.74 -3.18
C GLU A 233 -0.77 -9.86 -3.98
N GLY A 234 0.33 -9.43 -3.36
CA GLY A 234 1.32 -8.54 -3.96
C GLY A 234 0.90 -7.07 -4.02
N SER A 235 -0.39 -6.73 -3.90
CA SER A 235 -0.87 -5.33 -3.95
C SER A 235 -0.94 -4.69 -2.56
N ALA A 236 -0.66 -3.38 -2.51
CA ALA A 236 -0.83 -2.60 -1.28
C ALA A 236 -2.31 -2.50 -0.88
N TYR A 237 -2.61 -2.87 0.35
CA TYR A 237 -3.93 -2.75 0.97
C TYR A 237 -3.99 -1.51 1.85
N SER A 238 -5.08 -0.74 1.74
CA SER A 238 -5.40 0.37 2.66
C SER A 238 -6.91 0.43 2.93
N CYS A 239 -7.31 0.49 4.20
CA CYS A 239 -8.70 0.67 4.61
C CYS A 239 -8.81 1.32 5.99
N THR A 240 -9.54 2.43 6.11
CA THR A 240 -9.76 3.10 7.40
C THR A 240 -10.92 2.50 8.18
N ILE A 241 -10.65 2.07 9.41
CA ILE A 241 -11.68 1.64 10.37
C ILE A 241 -12.28 2.87 11.07
N THR A 242 -13.59 2.85 11.27
CA THR A 242 -14.34 3.96 11.87
C THR A 242 -14.97 3.54 13.19
N ALA A 243 -15.11 4.51 14.12
CA ALA A 243 -15.76 4.35 15.41
C ALA A 243 -16.63 5.57 15.74
N SER A 244 -17.56 5.39 16.68
CA SER A 244 -18.40 6.44 17.25
C SER A 244 -18.49 6.33 18.78
N GLY A 245 -19.01 7.37 19.44
CA GLY A 245 -19.11 7.44 20.91
C GLY A 245 -17.79 7.79 21.60
N GLY A 246 -17.77 7.80 22.93
CA GLY A 246 -16.57 8.13 23.72
C GLY A 246 -16.01 9.53 23.44
N ASP A 247 -14.69 9.66 23.53
CA ASP A 247 -13.96 10.90 23.22
C ASP A 247 -13.13 10.76 21.94
N ALA A 248 -13.72 11.15 20.80
CA ALA A 248 -13.10 11.03 19.48
C ALA A 248 -11.72 11.72 19.35
N ALA A 249 -11.47 12.76 20.14
CA ALA A 249 -10.17 13.45 20.15
C ALA A 249 -9.04 12.60 20.74
N ASN A 250 -9.37 11.53 21.47
CA ASN A 250 -8.44 10.65 22.19
C ASN A 250 -8.47 9.21 21.66
N TYR A 251 -9.02 8.97 20.47
CA TYR A 251 -9.02 7.64 19.87
C TYR A 251 -7.59 7.16 19.61
N ILE A 252 -7.28 5.99 20.16
CA ILE A 252 -6.05 5.25 19.93
C ILE A 252 -6.44 3.84 19.46
N TRP A 253 -6.01 3.50 18.26
CA TRP A 253 -6.28 2.24 17.59
C TRP A 253 -5.20 1.20 17.86
N SER A 254 -5.60 -0.06 17.93
CA SER A 254 -4.69 -1.20 18.06
C SER A 254 -5.26 -2.43 17.36
N ILE A 255 -4.38 -3.35 16.99
CA ILE A 255 -4.73 -4.59 16.27
C ILE A 255 -4.04 -5.77 16.94
N SER A 256 -4.71 -6.92 16.95
CA SER A 256 -4.20 -8.18 17.49
C SER A 256 -4.65 -9.38 16.67
N GLY A 257 -3.78 -10.40 16.56
CA GLY A 257 -4.05 -11.61 15.76
C GLY A 257 -3.93 -11.41 14.25
N GLN A 258 -3.40 -10.27 13.82
CA GLN A 258 -3.18 -9.95 12.41
C GLN A 258 -2.04 -10.76 11.79
N PRO A 259 -2.06 -10.96 10.47
CA PRO A 259 -0.89 -11.46 9.76
C PRO A 259 0.28 -10.47 9.84
N SER A 260 1.51 -10.95 9.68
CA SER A 260 2.74 -10.16 9.85
C SER A 260 2.85 -8.97 8.90
N TRP A 261 2.18 -9.03 7.75
CA TRP A 261 2.18 -7.98 6.74
C TRP A 261 1.15 -6.89 6.98
N LEU A 262 0.20 -7.06 7.90
CA LEU A 262 -0.88 -6.10 8.17
C LEU A 262 -0.60 -5.30 9.44
N SER A 263 -0.80 -3.99 9.36
CA SER A 263 -0.65 -3.07 10.48
C SER A 263 -1.85 -2.13 10.60
N ILE A 264 -1.96 -1.43 11.74
CA ILE A 264 -2.93 -0.35 11.91
C ILE A 264 -2.21 0.91 12.38
N ASP A 265 -2.54 2.06 11.79
CA ASP A 265 -2.12 3.34 12.31
C ASP A 265 -2.90 3.66 13.59
N ALA A 266 -2.18 3.88 14.69
CA ALA A 266 -2.77 4.07 16.01
C ALA A 266 -3.60 5.35 16.13
N THR A 267 -3.43 6.34 15.25
CA THR A 267 -4.12 7.63 15.29
C THR A 267 -5.30 7.67 14.33
N THR A 268 -5.11 7.17 13.11
CA THR A 268 -6.12 7.27 12.03
C THR A 268 -7.05 6.06 11.97
N GLY A 269 -6.64 4.91 12.50
CA GLY A 269 -7.37 3.64 12.34
C GLY A 269 -7.23 3.04 10.94
N GLU A 270 -6.27 3.52 10.14
CA GLU A 270 -5.98 2.96 8.82
C GLU A 270 -5.27 1.62 8.94
N LEU A 271 -5.90 0.56 8.42
CA LEU A 271 -5.25 -0.71 8.17
C LEU A 271 -4.42 -0.61 6.90
N SER A 272 -3.15 -0.99 6.95
CA SER A 272 -2.28 -0.99 5.77
C SER A 272 -1.25 -2.13 5.78
N GLY A 273 -0.85 -2.57 4.59
CA GLY A 273 0.09 -3.67 4.39
C GLY A 273 0.06 -4.23 2.98
N THR A 274 0.98 -5.15 2.66
CA THR A 274 1.01 -5.85 1.35
C THR A 274 1.03 -7.36 1.60
N PRO A 275 -0.02 -8.11 1.23
CA PRO A 275 -0.03 -9.56 1.40
C PRO A 275 1.10 -10.20 0.56
N PRO A 276 1.94 -11.07 1.13
CA PRO A 276 3.03 -11.72 0.41
C PRO A 276 2.52 -12.78 -0.56
N MET A 277 3.34 -13.11 -1.56
CA MET A 277 3.07 -14.19 -2.52
C MET A 277 2.75 -15.52 -1.81
N GLY A 278 1.79 -16.28 -2.35
CA GLY A 278 1.26 -17.52 -1.76
C GLY A 278 0.20 -17.34 -0.67
N SER A 279 -0.22 -16.11 -0.35
CA SER A 279 -1.30 -15.83 0.61
C SER A 279 -2.71 -15.94 0.00
N ALA A 280 -2.83 -15.89 -1.33
CA ALA A 280 -4.13 -15.93 -1.99
C ALA A 280 -4.94 -17.20 -1.66
N GLY A 281 -6.26 -17.04 -1.55
CA GLY A 281 -7.17 -18.10 -1.10
C GLY A 281 -7.25 -18.25 0.43
N SER A 282 -6.43 -17.51 1.19
CA SER A 282 -6.50 -17.46 2.65
C SER A 282 -7.48 -16.39 3.13
N THR A 283 -8.12 -16.65 4.27
CA THR A 283 -8.87 -15.65 5.03
C THR A 283 -8.20 -15.46 6.38
N TYR A 284 -7.79 -14.23 6.67
CA TYR A 284 -7.17 -13.87 7.94
C TYR A 284 -8.20 -13.27 8.88
N THR A 285 -8.23 -13.77 10.10
CA THR A 285 -9.14 -13.27 11.12
C THR A 285 -8.39 -12.62 12.28
N PHE A 286 -8.67 -11.35 12.53
CA PHE A 286 -8.00 -10.55 13.55
C PHE A 286 -8.98 -9.66 14.32
N THR A 287 -8.52 -9.05 15.41
CA THR A 287 -9.32 -8.15 16.24
C THR A 287 -8.72 -6.76 16.25
N VAL A 288 -9.53 -5.77 15.87
CA VAL A 288 -9.20 -4.34 16.01
C VAL A 288 -9.85 -3.81 17.28
N SER A 289 -9.13 -2.97 18.01
CA SER A 289 -9.63 -2.27 19.19
C SER A 289 -9.37 -0.78 19.11
N VAL A 290 -10.28 0.02 19.67
CA VAL A 290 -10.14 1.46 19.84
C VAL A 290 -10.34 1.81 21.30
N THR A 291 -9.48 2.66 21.86
CA THR A 291 -9.62 3.23 23.20
C THR A 291 -9.68 4.75 23.13
N ASP A 292 -10.49 5.38 23.98
CA ASP A 292 -10.51 6.83 24.17
C ASP A 292 -9.78 7.27 25.47
N GLY A 293 -9.02 6.33 26.08
CA GLY A 293 -8.37 6.50 27.38
C GLY A 293 -9.27 6.16 28.58
N LYS A 294 -10.58 5.97 28.39
CA LYS A 294 -11.54 5.59 29.44
C LYS A 294 -12.30 4.30 29.11
N GLN A 295 -12.65 4.12 27.85
CA GLN A 295 -13.39 3.00 27.29
C GLN A 295 -12.53 2.28 26.27
N THR A 296 -12.82 1.00 26.04
CA THR A 296 -12.23 0.25 24.93
C THR A 296 -13.31 -0.56 24.24
N ALA A 297 -13.39 -0.45 22.93
CA ALA A 297 -14.25 -1.26 22.09
C ALA A 297 -13.39 -2.13 21.17
N SER A 298 -13.82 -3.37 20.96
CA SER A 298 -13.11 -4.33 20.12
C SER A 298 -14.07 -5.01 19.16
N LYS A 299 -13.60 -5.29 17.94
CA LYS A 299 -14.36 -5.99 16.91
C LYS A 299 -13.46 -6.92 16.10
N ARG A 300 -13.98 -8.10 15.78
CA ARG A 300 -13.31 -9.10 14.95
C ARG A 300 -13.63 -8.85 13.48
N PHE A 301 -12.62 -8.94 12.62
CA PHE A 301 -12.73 -8.79 11.18
C PHE A 301 -12.10 -9.99 10.46
N ASP A 302 -12.71 -10.33 9.32
CA ASP A 302 -12.16 -11.28 8.36
C ASP A 302 -11.67 -10.51 7.13
N LEU A 303 -10.46 -10.82 6.67
CA LEU A 303 -9.85 -10.25 5.47
C LEU A 303 -9.46 -11.39 4.53
N ALA A 304 -10.19 -11.52 3.42
CA ALA A 304 -9.86 -12.47 2.36
C ALA A 304 -8.75 -11.88 1.47
N VAL A 305 -7.74 -12.70 1.14
CA VAL A 305 -6.72 -12.37 0.15
C VAL A 305 -7.01 -13.12 -1.14
N ASN A 306 -7.18 -12.40 -2.24
CA ASN A 306 -7.43 -12.95 -3.57
C ASN A 306 -6.23 -12.75 -4.48
N LEU A 307 -6.18 -13.49 -5.59
CA LEU A 307 -5.24 -13.22 -6.67
C LEU A 307 -5.67 -11.94 -7.43
N PRO A 308 -4.72 -11.13 -7.92
CA PRO A 308 -5.01 -10.11 -8.91
C PRO A 308 -5.73 -10.71 -10.12
N PRO A 309 -6.64 -9.97 -10.77
CA PRO A 309 -7.22 -10.45 -12.02
C PRO A 309 -6.11 -10.56 -13.09
N ARG A 310 -6.15 -11.61 -13.91
CA ARG A 310 -5.30 -11.73 -15.11
C ARG A 310 -6.19 -12.11 -16.28
N ALA A 311 -6.37 -11.17 -17.21
CA ALA A 311 -7.18 -11.39 -18.39
C ALA A 311 -6.53 -12.43 -19.30
N ASP A 312 -7.31 -13.37 -19.80
CA ASP A 312 -6.94 -14.27 -20.90
C ASP A 312 -8.22 -14.84 -21.52
N PHE A 313 -8.15 -15.29 -22.77
CA PHE A 313 -9.28 -15.85 -23.48
C PHE A 313 -8.89 -16.73 -24.66
N GLU A 314 -9.82 -17.53 -25.15
CA GLU A 314 -9.69 -18.23 -26.43
C GLU A 314 -10.90 -17.96 -27.34
N ALA A 315 -10.75 -18.22 -28.63
CA ALA A 315 -11.80 -18.08 -29.63
C ALA A 315 -11.93 -19.32 -30.51
N ASN A 316 -13.13 -19.60 -30.98
CA ASN A 316 -13.41 -20.68 -31.93
C ASN A 316 -14.59 -20.33 -32.86
N PRO A 317 -14.43 -20.39 -34.19
CA PRO A 317 -13.17 -20.55 -34.92
C PRO A 317 -12.32 -19.25 -34.91
N THR A 318 -11.01 -19.36 -35.11
CA THR A 318 -10.11 -18.20 -35.30
C THR A 318 -9.96 -17.77 -36.75
N GLN A 319 -10.52 -18.53 -37.68
CA GLN A 319 -10.45 -18.21 -39.11
C GLN A 319 -11.66 -18.74 -39.88
N GLY A 320 -12.03 -18.07 -40.97
CA GLY A 320 -13.11 -18.50 -41.87
C GLY A 320 -13.46 -17.42 -42.88
N THR A 321 -14.62 -17.55 -43.56
CA THR A 321 -15.07 -16.56 -44.55
C THR A 321 -16.15 -15.65 -43.99
N ALA A 322 -16.19 -14.39 -44.44
CA ALA A 322 -17.26 -13.47 -44.08
C ALA A 322 -18.66 -13.94 -44.57
N PRO A 323 -19.73 -13.81 -43.78
CA PRO A 323 -19.72 -13.45 -42.36
C PRO A 323 -19.23 -14.62 -41.49
N LEU A 324 -18.32 -14.33 -40.55
CA LEU A 324 -17.75 -15.31 -39.62
C LEU A 324 -18.28 -15.07 -38.21
N THR A 325 -19.05 -16.02 -37.67
CA THR A 325 -19.46 -16.01 -36.26
C THR A 325 -18.44 -16.76 -35.41
N VAL A 326 -17.89 -16.07 -34.42
CA VAL A 326 -16.87 -16.57 -33.49
C VAL A 326 -17.44 -16.64 -32.08
N THR A 327 -17.15 -17.73 -31.36
CA THR A 327 -17.43 -17.85 -29.93
C THR A 327 -16.16 -17.60 -29.13
N PHE A 328 -16.24 -16.71 -28.15
CA PHE A 328 -15.14 -16.40 -27.25
C PHE A 328 -15.37 -17.06 -25.89
N THR A 329 -14.31 -17.60 -25.32
CA THR A 329 -14.32 -18.24 -24.00
C THR A 329 -13.31 -17.56 -23.10
N ASP A 330 -13.79 -17.04 -21.96
CA ASP A 330 -12.96 -16.46 -20.91
C ASP A 330 -12.04 -17.52 -20.28
N LYS A 331 -10.76 -17.17 -20.14
CA LYS A 331 -9.71 -17.95 -19.45
C LYS A 331 -9.07 -17.16 -18.32
N SER A 332 -9.65 -16.02 -17.97
CA SER A 332 -9.08 -15.12 -16.99
C SER A 332 -9.03 -15.75 -15.60
N THR A 333 -7.97 -15.42 -14.84
CA THR A 333 -7.80 -15.85 -13.44
C THR A 333 -8.06 -14.68 -12.47
N GLY A 334 -8.05 -14.93 -11.16
CA GLY A 334 -8.30 -13.89 -10.15
C GLY A 334 -9.77 -13.60 -9.86
N SER A 335 -10.67 -14.54 -10.19
CA SER A 335 -12.11 -14.47 -9.95
C SER A 335 -12.77 -13.18 -10.45
N PRO A 336 -12.68 -12.87 -11.76
CA PRO A 336 -13.33 -11.70 -12.33
C PRO A 336 -14.86 -11.76 -12.16
N ILE A 337 -15.47 -10.59 -11.97
CA ILE A 337 -16.91 -10.39 -11.81
C ILE A 337 -17.53 -9.57 -12.96
N SER A 338 -16.70 -8.94 -13.80
CA SER A 338 -17.13 -8.20 -15.00
C SER A 338 -16.13 -8.35 -16.13
N TRP A 339 -16.63 -8.30 -17.37
CA TRP A 339 -15.88 -8.43 -18.61
C TRP A 339 -16.26 -7.28 -19.55
N GLU A 340 -15.29 -6.75 -20.27
CA GLU A 340 -15.46 -5.79 -21.34
C GLU A 340 -14.67 -6.29 -22.55
N TRP A 341 -15.41 -6.73 -23.58
CA TRP A 341 -14.86 -7.20 -24.84
C TRP A 341 -14.89 -6.10 -25.88
N ASP A 342 -13.81 -5.97 -26.62
CA ASP A 342 -13.66 -5.14 -27.81
C ASP A 342 -13.10 -6.07 -28.89
N PHE A 343 -13.94 -6.42 -29.88
CA PHE A 343 -13.66 -7.51 -30.83
C PHE A 343 -12.88 -7.06 -32.06
N ASP A 344 -12.69 -5.76 -32.24
CA ASP A 344 -11.88 -5.16 -33.30
C ASP A 344 -10.82 -4.16 -32.78
N ASN A 345 -10.69 -4.04 -31.46
CA ASN A 345 -9.75 -3.19 -30.72
C ASN A 345 -9.85 -1.71 -31.13
N ASP A 346 -11.07 -1.24 -31.40
CA ASP A 346 -11.34 0.14 -31.83
C ASP A 346 -11.49 1.12 -30.65
N GLY A 347 -11.45 0.61 -29.42
CA GLY A 347 -11.64 1.35 -28.18
C GLY A 347 -13.09 1.36 -27.67
N THR A 348 -14.01 0.69 -28.36
CA THR A 348 -15.42 0.57 -28.01
C THR A 348 -15.71 -0.82 -27.43
N VAL A 349 -16.43 -0.87 -26.30
CA VAL A 349 -16.87 -2.14 -25.72
C VAL A 349 -18.06 -2.68 -26.51
N ASP A 350 -17.88 -3.84 -27.14
CA ASP A 350 -18.90 -4.57 -27.90
C ASP A 350 -19.78 -5.47 -27.04
N SER A 351 -19.22 -6.06 -25.97
CA SER A 351 -19.93 -7.01 -25.12
C SER A 351 -19.43 -7.03 -23.68
N THR A 352 -20.33 -7.35 -22.76
CA THR A 352 -20.04 -7.55 -21.34
C THR A 352 -20.38 -8.95 -20.83
N GLN A 353 -20.71 -9.87 -21.73
CA GLN A 353 -20.91 -11.27 -21.38
C GLN A 353 -19.57 -11.95 -21.09
N GLN A 354 -19.54 -12.91 -20.17
CA GLN A 354 -18.31 -13.68 -19.90
C GLN A 354 -17.85 -14.48 -21.14
N ASN A 355 -18.76 -15.17 -21.83
CA ASN A 355 -18.46 -15.99 -23.01
C ASN A 355 -19.34 -15.56 -24.20
N PRO A 356 -19.01 -14.45 -24.88
CA PRO A 356 -19.83 -13.88 -25.94
C PRO A 356 -19.65 -14.59 -27.29
N THR A 357 -20.58 -14.32 -28.21
CA THR A 357 -20.41 -14.59 -29.64
C THR A 357 -20.43 -13.29 -30.43
N TYR A 358 -19.55 -13.14 -31.42
CA TYR A 358 -19.48 -11.97 -32.30
C TYR A 358 -19.44 -12.39 -33.77
N THR A 359 -20.03 -11.59 -34.66
CA THR A 359 -20.06 -11.89 -36.11
C THR A 359 -19.35 -10.81 -36.90
N TYR A 360 -18.23 -11.19 -37.51
CA TYR A 360 -17.46 -10.33 -38.39
C TYR A 360 -18.01 -10.39 -39.81
N ASN A 361 -18.46 -9.25 -40.34
CA ASN A 361 -19.15 -9.18 -41.63
C ASN A 361 -18.23 -8.87 -42.82
N SER A 362 -16.99 -8.45 -42.55
CA SER A 362 -16.02 -8.04 -43.56
C SER A 362 -14.76 -8.89 -43.45
N ALA A 363 -14.09 -9.09 -44.58
CA ALA A 363 -12.78 -9.71 -44.58
C ALA A 363 -11.74 -8.75 -43.97
N GLY A 364 -10.77 -9.31 -43.26
CA GLY A 364 -9.75 -8.58 -42.53
C GLY A 364 -9.20 -9.39 -41.35
N TRP A 365 -8.17 -8.84 -40.73
CA TRP A 365 -7.68 -9.29 -39.43
C TRP A 365 -8.30 -8.43 -38.33
N TYR A 366 -8.69 -9.09 -37.24
CA TYR A 366 -9.24 -8.44 -36.07
C TYR A 366 -8.41 -8.79 -34.84
N SER A 367 -7.92 -7.75 -34.16
CA SER A 367 -7.34 -7.84 -32.84
C SER A 367 -8.46 -7.83 -31.81
N VAL A 368 -8.37 -8.68 -30.80
CA VAL A 368 -9.42 -8.82 -29.77
C VAL A 368 -8.84 -8.42 -28.44
N LYS A 369 -9.56 -7.58 -27.72
CA LYS A 369 -9.20 -7.11 -26.38
C LYS A 369 -10.25 -7.56 -25.37
N LEU A 370 -9.78 -8.09 -24.25
CA LEU A 370 -10.59 -8.41 -23.09
C LEU A 370 -10.05 -7.64 -21.89
N THR A 371 -10.88 -6.82 -21.27
CA THR A 371 -10.64 -6.25 -19.94
C THR A 371 -11.53 -6.95 -18.92
N VAL A 372 -10.95 -7.46 -17.83
CA VAL A 372 -11.70 -8.05 -16.72
C VAL A 372 -11.47 -7.29 -15.42
N SER A 373 -12.47 -7.29 -14.53
CA SER A 373 -12.34 -6.72 -13.18
C SER A 373 -12.87 -7.67 -12.12
N ASN A 374 -12.24 -7.68 -10.95
CA ASN A 374 -12.76 -8.34 -9.74
C ASN A 374 -13.45 -7.35 -8.79
N GLY A 375 -13.69 -6.11 -9.22
CA GLY A 375 -14.27 -5.02 -8.43
C GLY A 375 -13.27 -4.17 -7.65
N ALA A 376 -12.02 -4.64 -7.51
CA ALA A 376 -10.92 -3.89 -6.88
C ALA A 376 -9.88 -3.44 -7.91
N GLU A 377 -9.48 -4.34 -8.82
CA GLU A 377 -8.50 -4.10 -9.86
C GLU A 377 -9.03 -4.53 -11.24
N THR A 378 -8.29 -4.17 -12.29
CA THR A 378 -8.57 -4.54 -13.68
C THR A 378 -7.35 -5.15 -14.33
N SER A 379 -7.56 -6.10 -15.24
CA SER A 379 -6.51 -6.64 -16.11
C SER A 379 -6.99 -6.68 -17.55
N THR A 380 -6.07 -6.47 -18.49
CA THR A 380 -6.35 -6.41 -19.93
C THR A 380 -5.48 -7.41 -20.67
N CYS A 381 -6.07 -8.14 -21.61
CA CYS A 381 -5.37 -8.99 -22.56
C CYS A 381 -5.77 -8.57 -23.96
N VAL A 382 -4.78 -8.32 -24.83
CA VAL A 382 -4.99 -8.08 -26.26
C VAL A 382 -4.34 -9.22 -27.03
N LYS A 383 -5.10 -9.86 -27.91
CA LYS A 383 -4.57 -10.80 -28.90
C LYS A 383 -4.60 -10.11 -30.26
N GLU A 384 -3.43 -9.65 -30.69
CA GLU A 384 -3.26 -8.95 -31.96
C GLU A 384 -3.47 -9.91 -33.13
N MET A 385 -4.18 -9.45 -34.17
CA MET A 385 -4.48 -10.23 -35.37
C MET A 385 -4.93 -11.66 -35.03
N TYR A 386 -5.93 -11.77 -34.16
CA TYR A 386 -6.35 -13.05 -33.59
C TYR A 386 -7.39 -13.77 -34.45
N ILE A 387 -8.29 -13.02 -35.08
CA ILE A 387 -9.33 -13.57 -35.96
C ILE A 387 -9.07 -13.18 -37.41
N LEU A 388 -8.94 -14.17 -38.28
CA LEU A 388 -8.84 -13.98 -39.73
C LEU A 388 -10.18 -14.22 -40.42
N VAL A 389 -10.71 -13.17 -41.03
CA VAL A 389 -11.89 -13.27 -41.87
C VAL A 389 -11.46 -13.11 -43.32
N ALA A 390 -11.68 -14.14 -44.13
CA ALA A 390 -11.31 -14.17 -45.53
C ALA A 390 -12.49 -13.85 -46.45
N ASN A 391 -12.18 -13.36 -47.65
CA ASN A 391 -13.16 -13.24 -48.74
C ASN A 391 -13.51 -14.63 -49.30
N LYS A 392 -12.48 -15.44 -49.55
CA LYS A 392 -12.62 -16.82 -50.03
C LYS A 392 -11.53 -17.70 -49.45
N MET A 393 -11.82 -19.00 -49.36
CA MET A 393 -10.84 -20.03 -49.02
C MET A 393 -10.44 -20.85 -50.24
N TRP A 394 -9.15 -21.16 -50.31
CA TRP A 394 -8.56 -22.05 -51.31
C TRP A 394 -7.82 -23.20 -50.63
N TYR A 395 -7.91 -24.39 -51.21
CA TYR A 395 -7.35 -25.61 -50.62
C TYR A 395 -6.26 -26.17 -51.52
N VAL A 396 -5.13 -26.55 -50.92
CA VAL A 396 -3.96 -27.11 -51.60
C VAL A 396 -3.55 -28.42 -50.95
N ASN A 397 -3.47 -29.51 -51.71
CA ASN A 397 -3.03 -30.80 -51.21
C ASN A 397 -2.03 -31.45 -52.19
N GLY A 398 -0.75 -31.46 -51.83
CA GLY A 398 0.31 -32.04 -52.68
C GLY A 398 0.23 -33.57 -52.82
N ALA A 399 -0.42 -34.27 -51.88
CA ALA A 399 -0.52 -35.73 -51.89
C ALA A 399 -1.73 -36.29 -52.67
N GLY A 400 -2.72 -35.44 -52.99
CA GLY A 400 -3.97 -35.88 -53.61
C GLY A 400 -4.75 -34.84 -54.41
N GLY A 401 -4.23 -33.61 -54.55
CA GLY A 401 -4.83 -32.55 -55.36
C GLY A 401 -4.43 -32.62 -56.83
N ASP A 402 -5.10 -31.81 -57.66
CA ASP A 402 -4.83 -31.64 -59.09
C ASP A 402 -4.97 -30.14 -59.45
N ASN A 403 -4.07 -29.58 -60.24
CA ASN A 403 -4.14 -28.18 -60.65
C ASN A 403 -5.25 -27.88 -61.68
N GLY A 404 -5.92 -28.91 -62.19
CA GLY A 404 -7.19 -28.82 -62.93
C GLY A 404 -8.43 -28.66 -62.04
N ASN A 405 -8.31 -28.87 -60.72
CA ASN A 405 -9.42 -28.72 -59.77
C ASN A 405 -9.83 -27.25 -59.55
N GLY A 406 -10.95 -27.04 -58.85
CA GLY A 406 -11.49 -25.72 -58.54
C GLY A 406 -10.92 -25.07 -57.27
N GLY A 407 -10.19 -25.80 -56.43
CA GLY A 407 -9.61 -25.32 -55.18
C GLY A 407 -10.65 -25.03 -54.08
N THR A 408 -11.87 -25.56 -54.17
CA THR A 408 -13.01 -25.16 -53.31
C THR A 408 -13.20 -25.99 -52.04
N GLY A 409 -12.40 -27.06 -51.87
CA GLY A 409 -12.41 -27.92 -50.70
C GLY A 409 -11.32 -29.00 -50.81
N TRP A 410 -11.10 -29.79 -49.76
CA TRP A 410 -10.04 -30.80 -49.75
C TRP A 410 -10.17 -31.87 -50.85
N GLY A 411 -11.39 -32.24 -51.24
CA GLY A 411 -11.65 -33.17 -52.36
C GLY A 411 -11.57 -32.52 -53.76
N ASP A 412 -11.41 -31.21 -53.82
CA ASP A 412 -11.29 -30.37 -55.03
C ASP A 412 -10.04 -29.47 -54.91
N ALA A 413 -9.02 -29.92 -54.17
CA ALA A 413 -7.86 -29.10 -53.85
C ALA A 413 -6.92 -28.98 -55.06
N PHE A 414 -6.23 -27.84 -55.17
CA PHE A 414 -5.09 -27.70 -56.08
C PHE A 414 -3.94 -28.62 -55.64
N ALA A 415 -3.10 -29.03 -56.59
CA ALA A 415 -1.89 -29.79 -56.28
C ALA A 415 -0.76 -28.90 -55.74
N THR A 416 -0.71 -27.63 -56.15
CA THR A 416 0.43 -26.74 -55.87
C THR A 416 0.04 -25.41 -55.24
N ILE A 417 0.94 -24.87 -54.41
CA ILE A 417 0.77 -23.59 -53.71
C ILE A 417 0.75 -22.44 -54.73
N GLY A 418 1.65 -22.46 -55.72
CA GLY A 418 1.71 -21.43 -56.75
C GLY A 418 0.42 -21.31 -57.56
N LYS A 419 -0.31 -22.42 -57.75
CA LYS A 419 -1.62 -22.41 -58.42
C LYS A 419 -2.67 -21.69 -57.56
N ALA A 420 -2.69 -21.93 -56.25
CA ALA A 420 -3.58 -21.24 -55.33
C ALA A 420 -3.27 -19.74 -55.22
N LEU A 421 -1.99 -19.37 -55.07
CA LEU A 421 -1.56 -17.96 -55.07
C LEU A 421 -1.98 -17.21 -56.34
N SER A 422 -1.91 -17.90 -57.49
CA SER A 422 -2.37 -17.34 -58.76
C SER A 422 -3.88 -17.11 -58.79
N ALA A 423 -4.67 -18.04 -58.21
CA ALA A 423 -6.13 -18.00 -58.20
C ALA A 423 -6.72 -17.06 -57.14
N ALA A 424 -6.03 -16.86 -56.02
CA ALA A 424 -6.47 -16.05 -54.90
C ALA A 424 -6.63 -14.56 -55.26
N GLY A 425 -7.54 -13.86 -54.58
CA GLY A 425 -7.63 -12.41 -54.54
C GLY A 425 -7.05 -11.83 -53.24
N ASP A 426 -7.21 -10.52 -53.04
CA ASP A 426 -6.87 -9.89 -51.77
C ASP A 426 -7.80 -10.37 -50.64
N TYR A 427 -7.22 -10.55 -49.45
CA TYR A 427 -7.86 -11.09 -48.25
C TYR A 427 -8.42 -12.52 -48.41
N ASP A 428 -7.94 -13.28 -49.40
CA ASP A 428 -8.23 -14.72 -49.47
C ASP A 428 -7.31 -15.51 -48.54
N LEU A 429 -7.83 -16.65 -48.07
CA LEU A 429 -7.13 -17.60 -47.23
C LEU A 429 -6.77 -18.85 -48.04
N ILE A 430 -5.52 -19.27 -47.99
CA ILE A 430 -5.03 -20.49 -48.64
C ILE A 430 -4.63 -21.48 -47.55
N LEU A 431 -5.34 -22.61 -47.50
CA LEU A 431 -5.09 -23.73 -46.60
C LEU A 431 -4.28 -24.80 -47.31
N VAL A 432 -3.14 -25.16 -46.73
CA VAL A 432 -2.16 -26.07 -47.35
C VAL A 432 -2.02 -27.32 -46.49
N ALA A 433 -2.36 -28.48 -47.03
CA ALA A 433 -2.21 -29.76 -46.34
C ALA A 433 -0.72 -30.12 -46.15
N ASP A 434 -0.41 -30.89 -45.12
CA ASP A 434 0.89 -31.49 -44.87
C ASP A 434 1.31 -32.43 -46.00
N ALA A 435 2.12 -31.89 -46.91
CA ALA A 435 2.80 -32.60 -47.98
C ALA A 435 4.13 -31.90 -48.27
N THR A 436 4.98 -32.52 -49.09
CA THR A 436 6.17 -31.85 -49.62
C THR A 436 5.86 -31.22 -50.97
N TYR A 437 6.01 -29.90 -51.02
CA TYR A 437 5.83 -29.06 -52.18
C TYR A 437 7.20 -28.70 -52.73
N ASN A 438 7.57 -29.32 -53.85
CA ASN A 438 8.81 -29.02 -54.57
C ASN A 438 8.60 -27.76 -55.43
N GLU A 439 8.42 -26.62 -54.77
CA GLU A 439 8.11 -25.33 -55.37
C GLU A 439 9.11 -24.27 -54.87
N GLY A 440 9.26 -23.20 -55.66
CA GLY A 440 10.09 -22.06 -55.32
C GLY A 440 9.68 -20.83 -56.13
N GLU A 441 10.22 -19.67 -55.74
CA GLU A 441 9.92 -18.35 -56.29
C GLU A 441 8.42 -18.04 -56.30
N LEU A 442 7.73 -18.44 -55.23
CA LEU A 442 6.30 -18.20 -55.07
C LEU A 442 6.07 -16.73 -54.75
N ALA A 443 5.58 -15.98 -55.73
CA ALA A 443 5.26 -14.58 -55.56
C ALA A 443 4.02 -14.39 -54.68
N VAL A 444 4.18 -13.68 -53.57
CA VAL A 444 3.09 -13.25 -52.69
C VAL A 444 2.84 -11.76 -52.97
N ASN A 445 2.02 -11.49 -53.98
CA ASN A 445 1.74 -10.14 -54.49
C ASN A 445 0.33 -9.63 -54.17
N LYS A 446 -0.38 -10.33 -53.29
CA LYS A 446 -1.75 -10.06 -52.85
C LYS A 446 -1.81 -10.15 -51.33
N LEU A 447 -2.83 -9.56 -50.72
CA LEU A 447 -3.07 -9.60 -49.27
C LEU A 447 -3.61 -10.97 -48.82
N VAL A 448 -2.86 -12.04 -49.07
CA VAL A 448 -3.28 -13.43 -48.79
C VAL A 448 -2.67 -13.96 -47.50
N SER A 449 -3.40 -14.85 -46.84
CA SER A 449 -2.87 -15.64 -45.72
C SER A 449 -2.63 -17.07 -46.17
N LEU A 450 -1.42 -17.57 -45.95
CA LEU A 450 -0.98 -18.93 -46.23
C LEU A 450 -0.86 -19.67 -44.90
N ILE A 451 -1.69 -20.70 -44.69
CA ILE A 451 -1.74 -21.44 -43.42
C ILE A 451 -1.58 -22.94 -43.68
N GLY A 452 -0.57 -23.52 -43.05
CA GLY A 452 -0.30 -24.96 -43.08
C GLY A 452 -1.19 -25.74 -42.12
N MET A 453 -1.65 -26.92 -42.57
CA MET A 453 -2.56 -27.79 -41.82
C MET A 453 -2.15 -29.26 -41.90
N GLY A 454 -2.12 -29.95 -40.76
CA GLY A 454 -1.93 -31.40 -40.68
C GLY A 454 -3.20 -32.19 -41.03
N ILE A 455 -3.53 -32.25 -42.33
CA ILE A 455 -4.73 -32.90 -42.90
C ILE A 455 -4.51 -34.40 -43.15
N ASN A 456 -3.36 -34.76 -43.72
CA ASN A 456 -2.97 -36.13 -44.03
C ASN A 456 -2.43 -36.83 -42.76
N GLN A 457 -1.66 -36.11 -41.95
CA GLN A 457 -1.20 -36.52 -40.64
C GLN A 457 -1.44 -35.39 -39.62
N ALA A 458 -2.25 -35.68 -38.59
CA ALA A 458 -2.55 -34.72 -37.54
C ALA A 458 -1.25 -34.20 -36.89
N GLY A 459 -1.12 -32.87 -36.84
CA GLY A 459 0.06 -32.18 -36.28
C GLY A 459 1.27 -32.09 -37.21
N ALA A 460 1.22 -32.64 -38.43
CA ALA A 460 2.27 -32.45 -39.41
C ALA A 460 2.18 -31.07 -40.09
N GLN A 461 3.33 -30.58 -40.57
CA GLN A 461 3.45 -29.30 -41.28
C GLN A 461 3.68 -29.55 -42.78
N PRO A 462 3.08 -28.74 -43.67
CA PRO A 462 3.53 -28.68 -45.06
C PRO A 462 4.99 -28.26 -45.16
N VAL A 463 5.70 -28.88 -46.10
CA VAL A 463 7.11 -28.62 -46.38
C VAL A 463 7.23 -27.95 -47.75
N ILE A 464 7.73 -26.73 -47.81
CA ILE A 464 8.20 -26.11 -49.06
C ILE A 464 9.68 -26.46 -49.21
N ASP A 465 9.99 -27.36 -50.14
CA ASP A 465 11.35 -27.80 -50.44
C ASP A 465 11.79 -27.20 -51.78
N CYS A 466 12.66 -26.18 -51.73
CA CYS A 466 13.10 -25.48 -52.94
C CYS A 466 14.20 -26.24 -53.71
N GLN A 467 14.71 -27.35 -53.16
CA GLN A 467 15.70 -28.22 -53.81
C GLN A 467 16.97 -27.50 -54.32
N GLY A 468 17.34 -26.39 -53.69
CA GLY A 468 18.47 -25.53 -54.07
C GLY A 468 18.21 -24.67 -55.32
N SER A 469 16.97 -24.51 -55.74
CA SER A 469 16.57 -23.81 -56.97
C SER A 469 15.71 -22.58 -56.68
N GLY A 470 16.35 -21.50 -56.25
CA GLY A 470 15.67 -20.24 -55.91
C GLY A 470 15.12 -20.24 -54.49
N ARG A 471 14.40 -19.17 -54.16
CA ARG A 471 13.78 -18.96 -52.84
C ARG A 471 12.46 -19.72 -52.71
N ALA A 472 11.88 -19.76 -51.52
CA ALA A 472 10.51 -20.23 -51.35
C ALA A 472 9.50 -19.14 -51.70
N LEU A 473 9.54 -18.01 -50.98
CA LEU A 473 8.55 -16.95 -51.07
C LEU A 473 9.20 -15.60 -51.42
N TYR A 474 8.53 -14.83 -52.27
CA TYR A 474 8.98 -13.51 -52.70
C TYR A 474 7.89 -12.45 -52.49
N PHE A 475 8.20 -11.44 -51.68
CA PHE A 475 7.39 -10.26 -51.39
C PHE A 475 8.12 -9.01 -51.91
N GLY A 476 7.85 -8.61 -53.16
CA GLY A 476 8.53 -7.47 -53.79
C GLY A 476 7.60 -6.40 -54.37
N TYR A 477 6.30 -6.47 -54.06
CA TYR A 477 5.31 -5.52 -54.57
C TYR A 477 4.89 -4.54 -53.48
N ILE A 478 5.06 -3.24 -53.76
CA ILE A 478 4.66 -2.14 -52.90
C ILE A 478 3.16 -2.28 -52.56
N GLY A 479 2.82 -2.29 -51.27
CA GLY A 479 1.44 -2.34 -50.79
C GLY A 479 0.95 -3.71 -50.30
N VAL A 480 1.79 -4.76 -50.37
CA VAL A 480 1.50 -6.03 -49.69
C VAL A 480 1.80 -5.88 -48.20
N GLN A 481 0.76 -5.80 -47.37
CA GLN A 481 0.87 -5.64 -45.93
C GLN A 481 0.05 -6.73 -45.23
N ASN A 482 0.47 -7.14 -44.03
CA ASN A 482 -0.32 -8.00 -43.15
C ASN A 482 -0.64 -9.41 -43.72
N CYS A 483 0.16 -9.88 -44.69
CA CYS A 483 0.11 -11.27 -45.13
C CYS A 483 0.61 -12.17 -44.02
N VAL A 484 -0.01 -13.35 -43.86
CA VAL A 484 0.39 -14.31 -42.83
C VAL A 484 0.95 -15.56 -43.46
N ILE A 485 2.12 -15.98 -42.98
CA ILE A 485 2.72 -17.27 -43.29
C ILE A 485 2.78 -18.05 -41.99
N ASP A 486 1.95 -19.08 -41.86
CA ASP A 486 1.76 -19.83 -40.62
C ASP A 486 1.97 -21.32 -40.82
N ASN A 487 2.75 -21.95 -39.93
CA ASN A 487 2.85 -23.39 -39.78
C ASN A 487 3.48 -24.15 -40.98
N PHE A 488 4.59 -23.64 -41.51
CA PHE A 488 5.35 -24.27 -42.61
C PHE A 488 6.77 -24.69 -42.21
N VAL A 489 7.25 -25.80 -42.77
CA VAL A 489 8.69 -26.04 -42.91
C VAL A 489 9.15 -25.49 -44.26
N ILE A 490 10.16 -24.63 -44.28
CA ILE A 490 10.72 -24.04 -45.49
C ILE A 490 12.21 -24.37 -45.54
N LYS A 491 12.62 -25.14 -46.56
CA LYS A 491 13.98 -25.68 -46.60
C LYS A 491 14.60 -25.72 -47.99
N ASN A 492 15.93 -25.83 -47.99
CA ASN A 492 16.76 -25.95 -49.19
C ASN A 492 16.54 -24.81 -50.19
N GLY A 493 16.10 -23.63 -49.73
CA GLY A 493 16.07 -22.41 -50.53
C GLY A 493 17.49 -21.98 -50.88
N ARG A 494 17.72 -21.51 -52.12
CA ARG A 494 19.00 -20.92 -52.51
C ARG A 494 18.84 -19.68 -53.37
N ALA A 495 19.09 -18.52 -52.77
CA ALA A 495 19.15 -17.24 -53.45
C ALA A 495 20.54 -17.03 -54.08
N ARG A 496 20.71 -17.49 -55.33
CA ARG A 496 21.95 -17.23 -56.07
C ARG A 496 22.06 -15.76 -56.46
N TRP A 497 23.20 -15.14 -56.19
CA TRP A 497 23.43 -13.70 -56.41
C TRP A 497 22.30 -12.85 -55.81
N GLY A 498 21.88 -13.16 -54.59
CA GLY A 498 20.75 -12.51 -53.96
C GLY A 498 20.60 -12.83 -52.48
N SER A 499 19.71 -12.08 -51.83
CA SER A 499 19.42 -12.18 -50.40
C SER A 499 18.16 -13.01 -50.12
N GLY A 500 17.99 -13.52 -48.90
CA GLY A 500 16.77 -14.20 -48.45
C GLY A 500 16.61 -15.58 -49.05
N GLY A 501 17.37 -16.57 -48.58
CA GLY A 501 17.40 -17.90 -49.20
C GLY A 501 16.05 -18.62 -49.18
N ALA A 502 15.23 -18.40 -48.16
CA ALA A 502 13.84 -18.86 -48.09
C ALA A 502 12.85 -17.76 -48.47
N ILE A 503 12.95 -16.60 -47.83
CA ILE A 503 12.00 -15.50 -47.97
C ILE A 503 12.76 -14.22 -48.27
N TYR A 504 12.31 -13.52 -49.31
CA TYR A 504 12.74 -12.16 -49.58
C TYR A 504 11.55 -11.21 -49.42
N SER A 505 11.70 -10.23 -48.55
CA SER A 505 10.69 -9.21 -48.23
C SER A 505 11.26 -7.81 -48.33
N TYR A 506 10.63 -6.98 -49.18
CA TYR A 506 11.01 -5.58 -49.33
C TYR A 506 9.78 -4.68 -49.43
N TRP A 507 9.68 -3.69 -48.54
CA TRP A 507 8.55 -2.75 -48.42
C TRP A 507 7.23 -3.44 -48.06
N THR A 508 7.31 -4.56 -47.33
CA THR A 508 6.16 -5.36 -46.89
C THR A 508 6.23 -5.69 -45.41
N THR A 509 5.09 -6.05 -44.81
CA THR A 509 4.93 -6.35 -43.38
C THR A 509 4.36 -7.76 -43.15
N PRO A 510 5.05 -8.84 -43.61
CA PRO A 510 4.55 -10.19 -43.37
C PRO A 510 4.59 -10.56 -41.89
N HIS A 511 3.59 -11.32 -41.45
CA HIS A 511 3.57 -12.00 -40.16
C HIS A 511 3.93 -13.47 -40.39
N ILE A 512 5.10 -13.87 -39.91
CA ILE A 512 5.65 -15.20 -40.07
C ILE A 512 5.58 -15.87 -38.72
N ARG A 513 4.83 -16.96 -38.59
CA ARG A 513 4.66 -17.63 -37.30
C ARG A 513 4.63 -19.14 -37.39
N ASN A 514 5.04 -19.80 -36.30
CA ASN A 514 5.05 -21.26 -36.19
C ASN A 514 5.82 -21.96 -37.34
N CYS A 515 6.80 -21.28 -37.94
CA CYS A 515 7.52 -21.78 -39.11
C CYS A 515 8.91 -22.32 -38.74
N VAL A 516 9.41 -23.24 -39.56
CA VAL A 516 10.73 -23.86 -39.40
C VAL A 516 11.55 -23.65 -40.68
N PHE A 517 12.68 -22.96 -40.57
CA PHE A 517 13.59 -22.65 -41.67
C PHE A 517 14.86 -23.48 -41.57
N ILE A 518 15.10 -24.36 -42.56
CA ILE A 518 16.20 -25.34 -42.50
C ILE A 518 17.07 -25.28 -43.75
N GLY A 519 18.38 -25.09 -43.59
CA GLY A 519 19.32 -25.28 -44.70
C GLY A 519 19.09 -24.34 -45.87
N ASN A 520 18.58 -23.13 -45.62
CA ASN A 520 18.39 -22.12 -46.66
C ASN A 520 19.66 -21.30 -46.81
N ILE A 521 20.00 -20.96 -48.05
CA ILE A 521 21.27 -20.35 -48.42
C ILE A 521 21.03 -19.06 -49.21
N ALA A 522 21.73 -17.99 -48.86
CA ALA A 522 21.81 -16.77 -49.66
C ALA A 522 23.27 -16.46 -50.00
N ASP A 523 23.54 -16.20 -51.28
CA ASP A 523 24.90 -15.79 -51.70
C ASP A 523 25.22 -14.32 -51.27
N TRP A 524 24.24 -13.59 -50.71
CA TRP A 524 24.44 -12.27 -50.08
C TRP A 524 23.98 -12.28 -48.62
N ASN A 525 22.79 -11.74 -48.32
CA ASN A 525 22.35 -11.48 -46.95
C ASN A 525 21.10 -12.29 -46.58
N GLY A 526 20.93 -12.66 -45.31
CA GLY A 526 19.71 -13.31 -44.82
C GLY A 526 19.56 -14.73 -45.36
N GLY A 527 20.27 -15.71 -44.78
CA GLY A 527 20.29 -17.08 -45.30
C GLY A 527 18.90 -17.71 -45.36
N ALA A 528 18.03 -17.41 -44.38
CA ALA A 528 16.61 -17.72 -44.46
C ALA A 528 15.80 -16.51 -44.95
N ILE A 529 15.82 -15.40 -44.22
CA ILE A 529 14.91 -14.27 -44.43
C ILE A 529 15.71 -12.99 -44.67
N TYR A 530 15.36 -12.28 -45.73
CA TYR A 530 15.75 -10.88 -45.93
C TYR A 530 14.55 -9.97 -45.77
N CYS A 531 14.70 -8.93 -44.95
CA CYS A 531 13.68 -7.93 -44.68
C CYS A 531 14.26 -6.53 -44.95
N GLY A 532 13.63 -5.75 -45.83
CA GLY A 532 14.05 -4.39 -46.12
C GLY A 532 12.91 -3.37 -46.16
N SER A 533 13.08 -2.23 -45.49
CA SER A 533 12.14 -1.10 -45.43
C SER A 533 10.68 -1.48 -45.14
N GLY A 534 10.48 -2.46 -44.26
CA GLY A 534 9.19 -2.90 -43.74
C GLY A 534 9.23 -3.09 -42.21
N THR A 535 8.22 -3.72 -41.63
CA THR A 535 8.15 -4.04 -40.18
C THR A 535 7.52 -5.42 -39.99
N PRO A 536 8.22 -6.50 -40.38
CA PRO A 536 7.67 -7.85 -40.27
C PRO A 536 7.59 -8.29 -38.80
N THR A 537 6.68 -9.20 -38.51
CA THR A 537 6.69 -9.93 -37.23
C THR A 537 7.07 -11.38 -37.47
N ILE A 538 7.92 -11.91 -36.60
CA ILE A 538 8.45 -13.27 -36.69
C ILE A 538 8.28 -13.89 -35.32
N SER A 539 7.37 -14.85 -35.16
CA SER A 539 7.04 -15.40 -33.85
C SER A 539 6.98 -16.92 -33.82
N ASN A 540 7.44 -17.53 -32.72
CA ASN A 540 7.44 -18.98 -32.53
C ASN A 540 8.06 -19.73 -33.73
N CYS A 541 9.18 -19.23 -34.23
CA CYS A 541 9.86 -19.79 -35.41
C CYS A 541 11.19 -20.43 -35.02
N THR A 542 11.59 -21.46 -35.77
CA THR A 542 12.92 -22.08 -35.63
C THR A 542 13.75 -21.87 -36.89
N PHE A 543 14.98 -21.41 -36.74
CA PHE A 543 15.96 -21.23 -37.80
C PHE A 543 17.15 -22.13 -37.53
N SER A 544 17.36 -23.14 -38.37
CA SER A 544 18.43 -24.12 -38.18
C SER A 544 19.28 -24.32 -39.43
N GLY A 545 20.60 -24.15 -39.30
CA GLY A 545 21.54 -24.44 -40.38
C GLY A 545 21.35 -23.56 -41.62
N ASN A 546 20.87 -22.33 -41.48
CA ASN A 546 20.76 -21.39 -42.60
C ASN A 546 22.08 -20.63 -42.77
N GLU A 547 22.41 -20.28 -44.01
CA GLU A 547 23.73 -19.76 -44.38
C GLU A 547 23.60 -18.51 -45.28
N ALA A 548 24.37 -17.47 -44.94
CA ALA A 548 24.56 -16.29 -45.78
C ALA A 548 26.05 -16.10 -46.05
N ASP A 549 26.44 -15.83 -47.30
CA ASP A 549 27.85 -15.54 -47.64
C ASP A 549 28.30 -14.16 -47.12
N GLU A 550 27.37 -13.23 -46.85
CA GLU A 550 27.62 -11.92 -46.23
C GLU A 550 27.05 -11.91 -44.80
N ASP A 551 25.96 -11.19 -44.54
CA ASP A 551 25.46 -10.96 -43.17
C ASP A 551 24.11 -11.65 -42.89
N GLY A 552 23.86 -11.93 -41.60
CA GLY A 552 22.57 -12.46 -41.14
C GLY A 552 22.33 -13.89 -41.60
N GLY A 553 23.03 -14.86 -41.01
CA GLY A 553 22.96 -16.26 -41.46
C GLY A 553 21.54 -16.84 -41.45
N ALA A 554 20.67 -16.37 -40.56
CA ALA A 554 19.23 -16.62 -40.62
C ALA A 554 18.46 -15.42 -41.16
N ILE A 555 18.52 -14.27 -40.48
CA ILE A 555 17.70 -13.09 -40.76
C ILE A 555 18.59 -11.88 -40.99
N TYR A 556 18.31 -11.15 -42.06
CA TYR A 556 18.91 -9.84 -42.32
C TYR A 556 17.85 -8.76 -42.40
N CYS A 557 18.10 -7.66 -41.70
CA CYS A 557 17.17 -6.54 -41.52
C CYS A 557 17.83 -5.23 -41.96
N TYR A 558 17.20 -4.53 -42.91
CA TYR A 558 17.71 -3.30 -43.51
C TYR A 558 16.67 -2.19 -43.54
N TYR A 559 16.89 -1.11 -42.80
CA TYR A 559 15.92 -0.02 -42.64
C TYR A 559 14.52 -0.51 -42.22
N CYS A 560 14.45 -1.49 -41.33
CA CYS A 560 13.19 -2.10 -40.89
C CYS A 560 13.15 -2.29 -39.38
N ASP A 561 11.95 -2.28 -38.80
CA ASP A 561 11.77 -2.47 -37.36
C ASP A 561 11.04 -3.80 -37.13
N PRO A 562 11.73 -4.96 -37.22
CA PRO A 562 11.10 -6.25 -37.04
C PRO A 562 10.80 -6.51 -35.56
N THR A 563 9.73 -7.24 -35.30
CA THR A 563 9.48 -7.86 -33.99
C THR A 563 9.75 -9.35 -34.09
N ILE A 564 10.69 -9.86 -33.30
CA ILE A 564 11.12 -11.27 -33.27
C ILE A 564 10.85 -11.81 -31.88
N THR A 565 9.87 -12.72 -31.74
CA THR A 565 9.48 -13.27 -30.43
C THR A 565 9.47 -14.79 -30.39
N ASP A 566 9.84 -15.37 -29.26
CA ASP A 566 9.70 -16.81 -29.01
C ASP A 566 10.42 -17.67 -30.08
N CYS A 567 11.50 -17.15 -30.65
CA CYS A 567 12.20 -17.77 -31.77
C CYS A 567 13.47 -18.49 -31.31
N THR A 568 13.83 -19.56 -32.02
CA THR A 568 15.06 -20.31 -31.79
C THR A 568 15.96 -20.27 -33.02
N PHE A 569 17.21 -19.89 -32.83
CA PHE A 569 18.25 -19.82 -33.85
C PHE A 569 19.37 -20.79 -33.49
N ARG A 570 19.54 -21.85 -34.30
CA ARG A 570 20.58 -22.86 -34.10
C ARG A 570 21.48 -23.04 -35.31
N ASP A 571 22.78 -23.05 -35.07
CA ASP A 571 23.77 -23.45 -36.07
C ASP A 571 23.67 -22.66 -37.40
N ASN A 572 23.23 -21.39 -37.35
CA ASN A 572 23.20 -20.52 -38.52
C ASN A 572 24.55 -19.87 -38.75
N ILE A 573 24.90 -19.62 -40.01
CA ILE A 573 26.25 -19.25 -40.43
C ILE A 573 26.21 -17.98 -41.28
N ALA A 574 27.00 -16.97 -40.92
CA ALA A 574 27.25 -15.79 -41.73
C ALA A 574 28.71 -15.71 -42.17
N GLY A 575 28.94 -15.37 -43.43
CA GLY A 575 30.28 -15.18 -43.98
C GLY A 575 30.95 -13.88 -43.53
N GLN A 576 30.20 -12.93 -42.98
CA GLN A 576 30.65 -11.68 -42.37
C GLN A 576 30.10 -11.56 -40.94
N CYS A 577 29.00 -10.85 -40.70
CA CYS A 577 28.52 -10.54 -39.35
C CYS A 577 27.11 -11.11 -39.06
N GLY A 578 26.81 -11.30 -37.77
CA GLY A 578 25.48 -11.73 -37.32
C GLY A 578 25.13 -13.14 -37.78
N GLY A 579 25.76 -14.16 -37.20
CA GLY A 579 25.58 -15.56 -37.62
C GLY A 579 24.12 -16.02 -37.62
N ALA A 580 23.27 -15.46 -36.76
CA ALA A 580 21.82 -15.61 -36.82
C ALA A 580 21.13 -14.35 -37.38
N VAL A 581 21.24 -13.21 -36.71
CA VAL A 581 20.47 -12.00 -37.03
C VAL A 581 21.41 -10.82 -37.23
N TYR A 582 21.20 -10.09 -38.32
CA TYR A 582 21.91 -8.84 -38.58
C TYR A 582 20.90 -7.71 -38.80
N CYS A 583 21.11 -6.59 -38.11
CA CYS A 583 20.24 -5.41 -38.16
C CYS A 583 21.05 -4.16 -38.50
N THR A 584 20.65 -3.46 -39.57
CA THR A 584 21.29 -2.20 -39.99
C THR A 584 20.27 -1.09 -40.23
N SER A 585 20.46 0.07 -39.57
CA SER A 585 19.45 1.14 -39.46
C SER A 585 18.07 0.64 -39.02
N CYS A 586 18.03 -0.20 -37.97
CA CYS A 586 16.82 -0.88 -37.51
C CYS A 586 16.55 -0.66 -36.02
N GLY A 587 15.28 -0.53 -35.63
CA GLY A 587 14.78 -0.57 -34.25
C GLY A 587 14.18 -1.94 -33.90
N ALA A 588 14.93 -3.01 -34.12
CA ALA A 588 14.43 -4.38 -33.90
C ALA A 588 14.05 -4.63 -32.44
N VAL A 589 12.94 -5.34 -32.22
CA VAL A 589 12.51 -5.81 -30.89
C VAL A 589 12.65 -7.33 -30.86
N VAL A 590 13.54 -7.84 -30.02
CA VAL A 590 13.82 -9.27 -29.88
C VAL A 590 13.47 -9.71 -28.46
N THR A 591 12.55 -10.66 -28.32
CA THR A 591 12.03 -11.05 -27.00
C THR A 591 11.89 -12.57 -26.89
N ASN A 592 12.25 -13.15 -25.75
CA ASN A 592 12.09 -14.58 -25.47
C ASN A 592 12.75 -15.48 -26.54
N CYS A 593 13.92 -15.11 -27.04
CA CYS A 593 14.60 -15.86 -28.11
C CYS A 593 15.84 -16.61 -27.61
N ALA A 594 16.16 -17.73 -28.24
CA ALA A 594 17.35 -18.52 -27.95
C ALA A 594 18.28 -18.61 -29.17
N PHE A 595 19.54 -18.23 -29.00
CA PHE A 595 20.59 -18.23 -30.02
C PHE A 595 21.70 -19.20 -29.60
N GLY A 596 21.72 -20.39 -30.22
CA GLY A 596 22.64 -21.48 -29.90
C GLY A 596 23.56 -21.87 -31.06
N GLY A 597 24.88 -21.91 -30.87
CA GLY A 597 25.77 -22.51 -31.88
C GLY A 597 25.88 -21.73 -33.20
N ASN A 598 25.42 -20.49 -33.26
CA ASN A 598 25.50 -19.68 -34.49
C ASN A 598 26.93 -19.16 -34.66
N SER A 599 27.36 -18.97 -35.91
CA SER A 599 28.73 -18.55 -36.21
C SER A 599 28.84 -17.47 -37.27
N ALA A 600 29.79 -16.56 -37.09
CA ALA A 600 30.15 -15.51 -38.04
C ALA A 600 31.66 -15.50 -38.29
N ASN A 601 32.11 -15.25 -39.53
CA ASN A 601 33.56 -15.16 -39.78
C ASN A 601 34.17 -13.83 -39.32
N TRP A 602 33.37 -12.77 -39.21
CA TRP A 602 33.78 -11.49 -38.63
C TRP A 602 33.17 -11.37 -37.23
N SER A 603 32.20 -10.48 -37.04
CA SER A 603 31.73 -10.14 -35.70
C SER A 603 30.29 -10.55 -35.42
N GLY A 604 29.95 -10.76 -34.15
CA GLY A 604 28.58 -11.07 -33.74
C GLY A 604 28.18 -12.48 -34.13
N GLY A 605 28.74 -13.49 -33.46
CA GLY A 605 28.49 -14.89 -33.78
C GLY A 605 27.00 -15.26 -33.81
N ALA A 606 26.16 -14.60 -33.00
CA ALA A 606 24.71 -14.68 -33.12
C ALA A 606 24.11 -13.42 -33.75
N VAL A 607 24.38 -12.25 -33.18
CA VAL A 607 23.66 -11.01 -33.50
C VAL A 607 24.63 -9.88 -33.81
N CYS A 608 24.33 -9.07 -34.81
CA CYS A 608 25.02 -7.80 -34.98
C CYS A 608 24.06 -6.64 -35.20
N PHE A 609 24.37 -5.51 -34.57
CA PHE A 609 23.69 -4.24 -34.71
C PHE A 609 24.64 -3.24 -35.35
N ASP A 610 24.26 -2.68 -36.49
CA ASP A 610 25.09 -1.79 -37.27
C ASP A 610 24.35 -0.52 -37.71
N TYR A 611 25.09 0.53 -38.03
CA TYR A 611 24.69 1.71 -38.80
C TYR A 611 23.42 2.39 -38.28
N TYR A 612 23.54 3.02 -37.11
CA TYR A 612 22.50 3.79 -36.43
C TYR A 612 21.27 2.96 -36.07
N SER A 613 21.47 1.70 -35.69
CA SER A 613 20.39 0.86 -35.18
C SER A 613 20.06 1.19 -33.72
N SER A 614 18.80 0.95 -33.34
CA SER A 614 18.33 1.13 -31.96
C SER A 614 17.52 -0.06 -31.42
N PRO A 615 18.09 -1.28 -31.37
CA PRO A 615 17.36 -2.48 -31.03
C PRO A 615 17.20 -2.69 -29.51
N THR A 616 16.18 -3.46 -29.16
CA THR A 616 15.91 -3.93 -27.80
C THR A 616 15.92 -5.47 -27.78
N VAL A 617 16.62 -6.05 -26.81
CA VAL A 617 16.72 -7.50 -26.62
C VAL A 617 16.35 -7.84 -25.18
N THR A 618 15.29 -8.63 -25.00
CA THR A 618 14.80 -8.96 -23.64
C THR A 618 14.58 -10.46 -23.48
N ASN A 619 14.89 -11.01 -22.31
CA ASN A 619 14.63 -12.42 -21.99
C ASN A 619 15.25 -13.41 -23.00
N CYS A 620 16.45 -13.11 -23.50
CA CYS A 620 17.09 -13.93 -24.52
C CYS A 620 18.26 -14.73 -23.95
N LEU A 621 18.47 -15.92 -24.51
CA LEU A 621 19.59 -16.79 -24.20
C LEU A 621 20.55 -16.85 -25.39
N PHE A 622 21.83 -16.55 -25.16
CA PHE A 622 22.92 -16.64 -26.13
C PHE A 622 23.96 -17.65 -25.66
N TYR A 623 24.07 -18.78 -26.34
CA TYR A 623 24.95 -19.86 -25.93
C TYR A 623 25.75 -20.49 -27.06
N ALA A 624 27.01 -20.82 -26.79
CA ALA A 624 27.88 -21.53 -27.73
C ALA A 624 28.01 -20.85 -29.11
N ASN A 625 27.75 -19.55 -29.23
CA ASN A 625 27.94 -18.83 -30.49
C ASN A 625 29.41 -18.46 -30.67
N SER A 626 29.86 -18.36 -31.92
CA SER A 626 31.26 -18.13 -32.22
C SER A 626 31.51 -17.08 -33.31
N ALA A 627 32.49 -16.22 -33.10
CA ALA A 627 32.96 -15.24 -34.08
C ALA A 627 34.47 -15.46 -34.37
N SER A 628 34.89 -15.38 -35.62
CA SER A 628 36.32 -15.44 -35.96
C SER A 628 37.03 -14.08 -35.86
N ASP A 629 36.30 -12.99 -35.66
CA ASP A 629 36.85 -11.70 -35.24
C ASP A 629 36.32 -11.37 -33.84
N ASP A 630 35.44 -10.38 -33.66
CA ASP A 630 35.03 -9.94 -32.33
C ASP A 630 33.56 -10.26 -31.97
N GLY A 631 33.20 -10.26 -30.69
CA GLY A 631 31.80 -10.38 -30.28
C GLY A 631 31.21 -11.77 -30.54
N GLY A 632 31.66 -12.78 -29.78
CA GLY A 632 31.26 -14.18 -30.00
C GLY A 632 29.75 -14.41 -29.95
N ALA A 633 29.01 -13.62 -29.18
CA ALA A 633 27.54 -13.59 -29.24
C ALA A 633 27.04 -12.38 -30.02
N LEU A 634 27.48 -11.18 -29.65
CA LEU A 634 26.88 -9.93 -30.12
C LEU A 634 27.94 -8.87 -30.45
N CYS A 635 27.79 -8.23 -31.61
CA CYS A 635 28.47 -6.97 -31.93
C CYS A 635 27.49 -5.79 -31.98
N CYS A 636 27.95 -4.63 -31.51
CA CYS A 636 27.25 -3.36 -31.62
C CYS A 636 28.19 -2.30 -32.19
N ASP A 637 28.00 -1.99 -33.47
CA ASP A 637 28.77 -0.99 -34.22
C ASP A 637 27.87 0.20 -34.62
N THR A 638 28.40 1.41 -34.46
CA THR A 638 27.73 2.69 -34.72
C THR A 638 26.25 2.72 -34.30
N SER A 639 25.89 2.15 -33.14
CA SER A 639 24.50 1.87 -32.75
C SER A 639 24.23 2.07 -31.26
N ILE A 640 22.94 2.16 -30.88
CA ILE A 640 22.51 2.32 -29.48
C ILE A 640 21.53 1.21 -29.11
N ALA A 641 21.92 0.23 -28.30
CA ALA A 641 21.07 -0.91 -27.98
C ALA A 641 20.82 -1.07 -26.48
N THR A 642 19.70 -1.72 -26.15
CA THR A 642 19.35 -2.11 -24.77
C THR A 642 19.11 -3.60 -24.70
N ILE A 643 19.74 -4.25 -23.72
CA ILE A 643 19.63 -5.67 -23.44
C ILE A 643 19.15 -5.80 -21.98
N ALA A 644 18.11 -6.58 -21.73
CA ALA A 644 17.59 -6.77 -20.38
C ALA A 644 17.26 -8.25 -20.12
N ASN A 645 17.54 -8.72 -18.91
CA ASN A 645 17.15 -10.06 -18.45
C ASN A 645 17.64 -11.17 -19.39
N CYS A 646 18.88 -11.09 -19.87
CA CYS A 646 19.45 -12.04 -20.82
C CYS A 646 20.55 -12.89 -20.19
N THR A 647 20.89 -14.01 -20.83
CA THR A 647 22.02 -14.86 -20.42
C THR A 647 22.94 -15.11 -21.61
N PHE A 648 24.22 -14.77 -21.45
CA PHE A 648 25.31 -15.02 -22.40
C PHE A 648 26.28 -16.02 -21.78
N SER A 649 26.39 -17.22 -22.35
CA SER A 649 27.31 -18.22 -21.79
C SER A 649 27.91 -19.18 -22.81
N GLY A 650 29.20 -19.46 -22.67
CA GLY A 650 29.92 -20.37 -23.58
C GLY A 650 30.13 -19.81 -24.98
N ASN A 651 29.94 -18.50 -25.21
CA ASN A 651 30.22 -17.86 -26.49
C ASN A 651 31.73 -17.60 -26.63
N SER A 652 32.22 -17.60 -27.87
CA SER A 652 33.65 -17.51 -28.14
C SER A 652 34.01 -16.58 -29.29
N ALA A 653 35.08 -15.81 -29.15
CA ALA A 653 35.65 -15.00 -30.22
C ALA A 653 37.13 -15.34 -30.47
N ASP A 654 37.55 -15.49 -31.72
CA ASP A 654 38.98 -15.60 -32.03
C ASP A 654 39.70 -14.25 -31.85
N GLY A 655 38.97 -13.13 -31.88
CA GLY A 655 39.40 -11.77 -31.56
C GLY A 655 39.14 -11.41 -30.10
N ASN A 656 38.40 -10.33 -29.88
CA ASN A 656 38.03 -9.73 -28.61
C ASN A 656 36.53 -9.92 -28.32
N GLY A 657 36.10 -9.75 -27.07
CA GLY A 657 34.67 -9.76 -26.75
C GLY A 657 34.04 -11.14 -26.90
N GLY A 658 34.35 -12.09 -26.02
CA GLY A 658 33.83 -13.47 -26.15
C GLY A 658 32.30 -13.54 -26.14
N ALA A 659 31.62 -12.70 -25.35
CA ALA A 659 30.19 -12.46 -25.49
C ALA A 659 29.90 -11.20 -26.28
N LEU A 660 30.30 -10.03 -25.76
CA LEU A 660 29.91 -8.73 -26.30
C LEU A 660 31.11 -7.96 -26.84
N GLU A 661 30.95 -7.40 -28.03
CA GLU A 661 31.83 -6.36 -28.57
C GLU A 661 31.03 -5.08 -28.88
N VAL A 662 31.62 -3.94 -28.55
CA VAL A 662 31.08 -2.61 -28.81
C VAL A 662 32.16 -1.72 -29.43
N SER A 663 31.94 -1.31 -30.68
CA SER A 663 32.86 -0.52 -31.49
C SER A 663 32.36 0.89 -31.77
N MET A 664 33.26 1.72 -32.29
CA MET A 664 32.97 3.10 -32.70
C MET A 664 32.30 3.92 -31.59
N ASP A 665 31.40 4.84 -31.91
CA ASP A 665 30.67 5.68 -30.97
C ASP A 665 29.36 5.03 -30.45
N SER A 666 29.34 3.69 -30.38
CA SER A 666 28.18 2.92 -29.93
C SER A 666 27.91 3.02 -28.43
N GLN A 667 26.66 2.81 -28.06
CA GLN A 667 26.22 2.70 -26.67
C GLN A 667 25.40 1.44 -26.45
N LEU A 668 25.82 0.60 -25.50
CA LEU A 668 25.10 -0.60 -25.12
C LEU A 668 24.76 -0.56 -23.63
N THR A 669 23.49 -0.70 -23.31
CA THR A 669 23.03 -0.90 -21.92
C THR A 669 22.63 -2.36 -21.75
N VAL A 670 23.12 -2.98 -20.68
CA VAL A 670 22.83 -4.37 -20.32
C VAL A 670 22.37 -4.40 -18.87
N ASP A 671 21.13 -4.83 -18.66
CA ASP A 671 20.44 -4.79 -17.38
C ASP A 671 20.06 -6.22 -16.93
N ASN A 672 20.13 -6.50 -15.63
CA ASN A 672 19.64 -7.77 -15.04
C ASN A 672 20.11 -9.04 -15.78
N SER A 673 21.31 -9.03 -16.36
CA SER A 673 21.77 -10.09 -17.28
C SER A 673 22.98 -10.86 -16.75
N ILE A 674 23.14 -12.09 -17.22
CA ILE A 674 24.30 -12.95 -16.90
C ILE A 674 25.26 -12.98 -18.08
N LEU A 675 26.54 -12.73 -17.82
CA LEU A 675 27.66 -12.90 -18.75
C LEU A 675 28.68 -13.82 -18.08
N TRP A 676 28.72 -15.10 -18.48
CA TRP A 676 29.52 -16.09 -17.77
C TRP A 676 30.07 -17.21 -18.65
N GLN A 677 31.33 -17.60 -18.43
CA GLN A 677 32.01 -18.63 -19.22
C GLN A 677 32.09 -18.30 -20.72
N ASN A 678 32.18 -17.02 -21.07
CA ASN A 678 32.52 -16.65 -22.44
C ASN A 678 34.05 -16.59 -22.58
N SER A 679 34.56 -16.59 -23.81
CA SER A 679 36.01 -16.66 -24.03
C SER A 679 36.44 -15.93 -25.29
N CYS A 680 37.62 -15.33 -25.26
CA CYS A 680 38.25 -14.76 -26.44
C CYS A 680 39.74 -15.09 -26.49
N SER A 681 40.38 -14.92 -27.65
CA SER A 681 41.84 -15.14 -27.75
C SER A 681 42.67 -13.92 -27.38
N TYR A 682 42.09 -12.72 -27.39
CA TYR A 682 42.83 -11.46 -27.17
C TYR A 682 42.45 -10.75 -25.87
N SER A 683 41.27 -10.14 -25.77
CA SER A 683 40.87 -9.35 -24.61
C SER A 683 39.35 -9.22 -24.47
N GLY A 684 38.86 -9.24 -23.22
CA GLY A 684 37.43 -9.07 -22.93
C GLY A 684 36.67 -10.36 -23.18
N ASP A 685 36.89 -11.38 -22.35
CA ASP A 685 36.15 -12.65 -22.47
C ASP A 685 34.64 -12.43 -22.41
N GLU A 686 34.18 -11.51 -21.56
CA GLU A 686 32.77 -11.17 -21.42
C GLU A 686 32.41 -9.95 -22.25
N VAL A 687 33.17 -8.85 -22.09
CA VAL A 687 32.89 -7.57 -22.77
C VAL A 687 34.17 -6.92 -23.27
N TYR A 688 34.16 -6.53 -24.54
CA TYR A 688 35.18 -5.67 -25.13
C TYR A 688 34.57 -4.34 -25.61
N VAL A 689 35.20 -3.23 -25.26
CA VAL A 689 34.73 -1.88 -25.63
C VAL A 689 35.85 -1.09 -26.31
N GLU A 690 35.65 -0.70 -27.57
CA GLU A 690 36.58 0.17 -28.28
C GLU A 690 36.57 1.60 -27.74
N THR A 691 37.61 2.37 -28.09
CA THR A 691 37.95 3.69 -27.51
C THR A 691 36.78 4.69 -27.39
N LEU A 692 35.83 4.68 -28.33
CA LEU A 692 34.70 5.61 -28.34
C LEU A 692 33.39 4.98 -27.83
N GLY A 693 33.38 3.66 -27.61
CA GLY A 693 32.22 2.90 -27.21
C GLY A 693 31.92 3.07 -25.73
N ILE A 694 30.65 2.89 -25.39
CA ILE A 694 30.15 2.95 -24.01
C ILE A 694 29.33 1.70 -23.74
N VAL A 695 29.69 0.98 -22.68
CA VAL A 695 28.87 -0.09 -22.12
C VAL A 695 28.45 0.30 -20.71
N VAL A 696 27.17 0.11 -20.40
CA VAL A 696 26.62 0.17 -19.05
C VAL A 696 26.12 -1.21 -18.69
N LEU A 697 26.67 -1.80 -17.63
CA LEU A 697 26.17 -3.01 -17.00
C LEU A 697 25.48 -2.61 -15.70
N ASP A 698 24.20 -2.90 -15.55
CA ASP A 698 23.41 -2.58 -14.36
C ASP A 698 22.76 -3.86 -13.79
N HIS A 699 23.02 -4.15 -12.52
CA HIS A 699 22.53 -5.37 -11.84
C HIS A 699 22.79 -6.67 -12.62
N CYS A 700 23.97 -6.78 -13.24
CA CYS A 700 24.37 -7.97 -13.99
C CYS A 700 25.19 -8.96 -13.16
N CYS A 701 25.29 -10.22 -13.59
CA CYS A 701 26.24 -11.19 -13.05
C CYS A 701 27.31 -11.51 -14.09
N VAL A 702 28.57 -11.17 -13.79
CA VAL A 702 29.65 -11.17 -14.79
C VAL A 702 30.87 -11.92 -14.31
N ASP A 703 31.45 -12.76 -15.17
CA ASP A 703 32.74 -13.40 -14.90
C ASP A 703 33.88 -12.37 -14.98
N LYS A 704 34.18 -11.78 -13.82
CA LYS A 704 35.25 -10.78 -13.67
C LYS A 704 36.61 -11.42 -13.37
N ALA A 705 36.81 -12.69 -13.72
CA ALA A 705 38.14 -13.28 -13.77
C ALA A 705 39.09 -12.41 -14.64
N ALA A 706 40.40 -12.58 -14.46
CA ALA A 706 41.38 -11.77 -15.15
C ALA A 706 41.25 -11.91 -16.68
N GLY A 707 40.67 -10.90 -17.34
CA GLY A 707 40.38 -10.94 -18.78
C GLY A 707 38.91 -10.68 -19.14
N GLY A 708 37.98 -10.71 -18.18
CA GLY A 708 36.54 -10.54 -18.44
C GLY A 708 36.18 -9.24 -19.15
N TYR A 709 36.86 -8.14 -18.83
CA TYR A 709 36.72 -6.85 -19.52
C TYR A 709 37.96 -6.51 -20.33
N GLY A 710 37.75 -6.00 -21.55
CA GLY A 710 38.79 -5.59 -22.47
C GLY A 710 38.50 -4.27 -23.18
N GLY A 711 39.54 -3.74 -23.84
CA GLY A 711 39.45 -2.53 -24.67
C GLY A 711 39.80 -1.24 -23.94
N ASN A 712 39.63 -0.11 -24.66
CA ASN A 712 40.00 1.23 -24.21
C ASN A 712 38.80 2.18 -24.11
N GLY A 713 37.59 1.67 -24.32
CA GLY A 713 36.33 2.40 -24.19
C GLY A 713 35.90 2.62 -22.75
N THR A 714 34.67 3.09 -22.61
CA THR A 714 34.05 3.31 -21.29
C THR A 714 33.16 2.13 -20.94
N LEU A 715 33.49 1.44 -19.84
CA LEU A 715 32.62 0.45 -19.23
C LEU A 715 32.20 0.94 -17.84
N ILE A 716 30.89 1.09 -17.64
CA ILE A 716 30.26 1.47 -16.38
C ILE A 716 29.65 0.20 -15.80
N ASP A 717 30.23 -0.26 -14.69
CA ASP A 717 29.81 -1.45 -13.96
C ASP A 717 29.08 -0.97 -12.70
N SER A 718 27.75 -1.06 -12.73
CA SER A 718 26.82 -0.60 -11.68
C SER A 718 26.19 -1.83 -11.01
N ASP A 719 26.45 -2.00 -9.71
CA ASP A 719 25.82 -3.02 -8.85
C ASP A 719 25.86 -4.46 -9.40
N CYS A 720 26.92 -4.82 -10.12
CA CYS A 720 27.10 -6.18 -10.66
C CYS A 720 27.65 -7.19 -9.63
N ILE A 721 27.29 -8.46 -9.84
CA ILE A 721 27.74 -9.63 -9.10
C ILE A 721 28.89 -10.32 -9.86
N TYR A 722 29.91 -10.79 -9.13
CA TYR A 722 31.10 -11.45 -9.72
C TYR A 722 31.32 -12.87 -9.18
N GLN A 723 30.22 -13.55 -8.82
CA GLN A 723 30.23 -14.92 -8.32
C GLN A 723 29.56 -15.81 -9.35
N ASP A 724 29.99 -17.09 -9.39
CA ASP A 724 29.42 -18.08 -10.31
C ASP A 724 27.89 -18.09 -10.20
N PRO A 725 27.15 -17.90 -11.32
CA PRO A 725 25.68 -17.96 -11.34
C PRO A 725 25.15 -19.35 -11.00
N GLN A 726 26.00 -20.39 -10.97
CA GLN A 726 25.66 -21.76 -10.60
C GLN A 726 24.54 -22.34 -11.47
N PHE A 727 24.77 -22.35 -12.78
CA PHE A 727 23.86 -23.03 -13.71
C PHE A 727 23.67 -24.51 -13.36
N VAL A 728 22.48 -25.04 -13.62
CA VAL A 728 22.14 -26.45 -13.39
C VAL A 728 23.05 -27.38 -14.19
N ASP A 729 23.10 -27.20 -15.52
CA ASP A 729 23.92 -28.02 -16.43
C ASP A 729 24.26 -27.28 -17.75
N ALA A 730 25.07 -26.22 -17.63
CA ALA A 730 25.48 -25.39 -18.77
C ALA A 730 26.16 -26.17 -19.90
N ALA A 731 26.87 -27.27 -19.59
CA ALA A 731 27.54 -28.10 -20.59
C ALA A 731 26.55 -28.80 -21.56
N ASN A 732 25.29 -28.97 -21.14
CA ASN A 732 24.22 -29.53 -21.95
C ASN A 732 23.16 -28.48 -22.33
N GLY A 733 23.45 -27.19 -22.16
CA GLY A 733 22.56 -26.09 -22.51
C GLY A 733 21.48 -25.75 -21.49
N ASP A 734 21.56 -26.27 -20.26
CA ASP A 734 20.65 -25.93 -19.17
C ASP A 734 21.23 -24.80 -18.30
N TYR A 735 20.77 -23.59 -18.57
CA TYR A 735 21.20 -22.35 -17.93
C TYR A 735 20.26 -21.89 -16.80
N HIS A 736 19.38 -22.77 -16.30
CA HIS A 736 18.61 -22.47 -15.09
C HIS A 736 19.53 -22.34 -13.87
N LEU A 737 19.10 -21.56 -12.88
CA LEU A 737 19.85 -21.33 -11.65
C LEU A 737 19.62 -22.47 -10.63
N LYS A 738 20.71 -22.93 -9.99
CA LYS A 738 20.63 -23.77 -8.79
C LYS A 738 20.12 -22.96 -7.61
N ASP A 739 19.49 -23.62 -6.64
CA ASP A 739 18.89 -23.00 -5.44
C ASP A 739 19.87 -22.16 -4.58
N THR A 740 21.18 -22.34 -4.77
CA THR A 740 22.24 -21.62 -4.05
C THR A 740 22.86 -20.48 -4.87
N SER A 741 22.30 -20.17 -6.03
CA SER A 741 22.82 -19.16 -6.94
C SER A 741 22.81 -17.77 -6.30
N PRO A 742 23.85 -16.95 -6.51
CA PRO A 742 23.86 -15.55 -6.10
C PRO A 742 22.97 -14.65 -6.97
N CYS A 743 22.45 -15.16 -8.10
CA CYS A 743 21.63 -14.41 -9.04
C CYS A 743 20.14 -14.41 -8.70
N ILE A 744 19.72 -15.26 -7.74
CA ILE A 744 18.32 -15.35 -7.29
C ILE A 744 17.97 -14.13 -6.44
N ASP A 745 16.80 -13.51 -6.71
CA ASP A 745 16.26 -12.33 -6.05
C ASP A 745 17.24 -11.13 -6.01
N ALA A 746 18.11 -11.01 -7.03
CA ALA A 746 19.26 -10.12 -7.01
C ALA A 746 19.24 -8.99 -8.06
N GLY A 747 18.27 -9.01 -8.99
CA GLY A 747 18.11 -7.97 -10.01
C GLY A 747 17.31 -6.77 -9.50
N ASP A 748 17.08 -5.79 -10.39
CA ASP A 748 16.21 -4.65 -10.13
C ASP A 748 14.91 -4.75 -10.94
N ASN A 749 13.77 -4.80 -10.23
CA ASN A 749 12.44 -4.81 -10.82
C ASN A 749 12.17 -3.59 -11.71
N SER A 750 12.82 -2.45 -11.45
CA SER A 750 12.66 -1.22 -12.23
C SER A 750 13.27 -1.31 -13.63
N LEU A 751 14.19 -2.26 -13.83
CA LEU A 751 14.87 -2.53 -15.11
C LEU A 751 14.19 -3.68 -15.89
N VAL A 752 13.14 -4.30 -15.36
CA VAL A 752 12.33 -5.26 -16.12
C VAL A 752 11.55 -4.50 -17.20
N THR A 753 11.79 -4.86 -18.46
CA THR A 753 11.15 -4.21 -19.61
C THR A 753 9.62 -4.24 -19.48
N GLU A 754 8.98 -3.10 -19.70
CA GLU A 754 7.52 -2.97 -19.63
C GLU A 754 6.83 -3.99 -20.56
N GLY A 755 5.81 -4.68 -20.05
CA GLY A 755 5.08 -5.71 -20.79
C GLY A 755 5.68 -7.12 -20.75
N VAL A 756 6.88 -7.30 -20.17
CA VAL A 756 7.50 -8.62 -19.99
C VAL A 756 7.09 -9.22 -18.66
N ALA A 757 6.00 -10.00 -18.68
CA ALA A 757 5.41 -10.60 -17.48
C ALA A 757 5.95 -11.99 -17.12
N THR A 758 6.61 -12.67 -18.07
CA THR A 758 7.14 -14.02 -17.89
C THR A 758 8.61 -14.10 -18.28
N ASP A 759 9.33 -15.10 -17.78
CA ASP A 759 10.69 -15.48 -18.20
C ASP A 759 10.69 -16.27 -19.52
N LEU A 760 11.85 -16.78 -19.94
CA LEU A 760 12.01 -17.55 -21.17
C LEU A 760 11.26 -18.90 -21.16
N ASP A 761 10.97 -19.47 -20.00
CA ASP A 761 10.17 -20.69 -19.85
C ASP A 761 8.66 -20.42 -19.82
N GLY A 762 8.26 -19.14 -19.81
CA GLY A 762 6.87 -18.72 -19.67
C GLY A 762 6.36 -18.68 -18.23
N ASN A 763 7.27 -18.78 -17.24
CA ASN A 763 6.93 -18.62 -15.82
C ASN A 763 6.91 -17.14 -15.42
N PRO A 764 6.22 -16.72 -14.34
CA PRO A 764 6.22 -15.33 -13.89
C PRO A 764 7.63 -14.76 -13.72
N ARG A 765 7.87 -13.53 -14.22
CA ARG A 765 9.20 -12.90 -14.26
C ARG A 765 9.69 -12.31 -12.93
N ILE A 766 8.81 -12.18 -11.93
CA ILE A 766 9.19 -11.69 -10.60
C ILE A 766 8.58 -12.65 -9.59
N VAL A 767 9.42 -13.44 -8.95
CA VAL A 767 9.06 -14.32 -7.84
C VAL A 767 9.63 -13.73 -6.54
N ASN A 768 9.01 -14.02 -5.38
CA ASN A 768 9.45 -13.54 -4.05
C ASN A 768 9.64 -12.02 -3.85
N GLY A 769 9.27 -11.19 -4.82
CA GLY A 769 9.29 -9.72 -4.74
C GLY A 769 10.46 -9.05 -5.44
N THR A 770 11.45 -9.80 -5.94
CA THR A 770 12.60 -9.26 -6.68
C THR A 770 12.92 -10.18 -7.86
N VAL A 771 13.20 -9.61 -9.03
CA VAL A 771 13.56 -10.36 -10.24
C VAL A 771 14.92 -11.05 -10.10
N ASP A 772 15.05 -12.25 -10.65
CA ASP A 772 16.34 -12.91 -10.81
C ASP A 772 17.16 -12.26 -11.92
N ILE A 773 18.48 -12.26 -11.80
CA ILE A 773 19.38 -11.85 -12.88
C ILE A 773 19.46 -13.00 -13.90
N GLY A 774 19.21 -12.72 -15.19
CA GLY A 774 19.34 -13.68 -16.30
C GLY A 774 18.04 -13.92 -17.09
N ALA A 775 18.07 -14.90 -18.01
CA ALA A 775 16.93 -15.22 -18.88
C ALA A 775 15.80 -16.03 -18.22
N TYR A 776 16.09 -16.66 -17.08
CA TYR A 776 15.19 -17.57 -16.36
C TYR A 776 14.93 -17.07 -14.96
N GLU A 777 13.70 -17.24 -14.47
CA GLU A 777 13.29 -16.91 -13.11
C GLU A 777 13.14 -18.18 -12.28
N LYS A 778 13.76 -18.22 -11.10
CA LYS A 778 13.64 -19.32 -10.17
C LYS A 778 12.25 -19.33 -9.52
N GLN A 779 11.55 -20.44 -9.74
CA GLN A 779 10.21 -20.68 -9.20
C GLN A 779 10.21 -21.26 -7.78
#